data_AF-A0A2M8LG47-F1
#
_entry.id   AF-A0A2M8LG47-F1
#
_cell.length_a   1.000
_cell.length_b   1.000
_cell.length_c   1.000
_cell.angle_alpha   90.00
_cell.angle_beta   90.00
_cell.angle_gamma   90.00
#
_symmetry.space_group_name_H-M   'P 1'
#
loop_
_entity.id
_entity.type
_entity.pdbx_description
1 polymer ?
#
loop_
_entity_poly.entity_id
_entity_poly.type
_entity_poly.pdbx_seq_one_letter_code
_entity_poly.pdbx_strand_id
1 'polypeptide(L)'
;MTSANDYPSTLETSQASNHNVLFTTPTGVSEGSTITITFASSFDTSSMTEDDIDITDDGVDLTTASDCLGSEQASVSIASDTVTIAICAGDGGAITATSVIGVEIGTNATSSGTGVNQVTNPASAGAYFVSIRGTFGDSGSIILPIGGDDSIGVTATVPSSGGGGGGGETDPIPADVDSTAPVISSIVVSSITVSSADISWTTDEAGVSTVEYWPTGSTTTSTVARSGYYTSHAISLSGLSEGTEYSFTVTSVDSSGNSSTSSTQTFTTLDETDPVISDIDVVDVTSTSARVTWTTNESADSTVSYGLSDSYDLSESDGTFEISHSVLLSDLSPGTLYHFQVLSTDASLNQAFSSDQTFTTDSDDAPGNVSSLSIEEGDGQLILSWVNPTDGDLVGTRILQCLGGYPTGPTDTACSIVSTSLGTSLTQTGLTNGTTYYYGVFAYDEAGQFASGALVLGTPQASEEEVPSDGTDGEDRDGSTDPETETGTPTEDPEEETDDTPPSDSAVSCGDDVCSETESSESCPEDCGETDEPTSLGAEEGDLSDADLIYLVADESITLETTRSGVVEVLPTSTLRIAIPESAISDGVRTIVLTVGSDTYLMRLDDALALFLADLTIPNVQTILQVSVLVTYESGVTDSVSSYLHVVTPGYVYQVIDGEEADVSTATVTLFENVGGKLTVWDGSPWSQFNPTAVASDASFGWYVPNGTYQVSASAEGFDSAVSAELAVRNSIVNPRILLALIKEEDEGVIVEEPSTETPPGEVAEEPTDVASTLLETLFDALPTDVARQTLETIRGLPGVEKTAEISTPVLAISAGVSVIVLSVAFDFLPLLQYFFTAPVLFFWRRRRKGYGIVYNAISKAPVDLAVVRLFQVRPEDEATGAHGRLVKSRVTDKGGRYFFLVPPGTYRIQVTKPGFQFPSDYLKEEKTDGPYLDVYHGETVEVTSEGVVVTANIPVDPSQAEKYQAPKAIQQRAFLRKLQHGVALTGVIASIVFAIIRPNGFSILMVAVQVAMYFVARRLVKPQRPISWGIVYDKDTARPLSRVVARIFEPKYNKLLETQVTDSKGRYAFILGPNQYYATFQKEGFKQTQIDPIDYSAEEEPKGFTDEVTLEAEARSINGET
;
A
#
# COMPACT_ATOMS: atom_id res chain seq x y z
N MET A 1 -28.07 -22.92 7.83
CA MET A 1 -26.97 -22.92 6.84
C MET A 1 -25.69 -22.62 7.58
N THR A 2 -24.53 -23.04 7.07
CA THR A 2 -23.22 -22.71 7.68
C THR A 2 -22.59 -21.45 7.09
N SER A 3 -22.97 -21.09 5.86
CA SER A 3 -22.61 -19.86 5.16
C SER A 3 -23.79 -19.43 4.27
N ALA A 4 -23.93 -18.13 4.01
CA ALA A 4 -24.87 -17.58 3.04
C ALA A 4 -24.38 -16.20 2.59
N ASN A 5 -24.10 -16.09 1.28
CA ASN A 5 -23.58 -14.89 0.62
C ASN A 5 -24.41 -14.59 -0.63
N ASP A 6 -24.43 -13.32 -1.06
CA ASP A 6 -24.92 -12.93 -2.38
C ASP A 6 -23.95 -11.92 -3.00
N TYR A 7 -23.73 -12.09 -4.31
CA TYR A 7 -22.85 -11.26 -5.13
C TYR A 7 -23.68 -10.53 -6.19
N PRO A 8 -24.38 -9.43 -5.83
CA PRO A 8 -25.10 -8.62 -6.78
C PRO A 8 -24.12 -7.93 -7.74
N SER A 9 -24.45 -7.89 -9.03
CA SER A 9 -23.67 -7.18 -10.05
C SER A 9 -23.63 -5.65 -9.87
N THR A 10 -24.55 -5.08 -9.08
CA THR A 10 -24.47 -3.71 -8.57
C THR A 10 -25.32 -3.56 -7.30
N LEU A 11 -24.86 -2.73 -6.37
CA LEU A 11 -25.58 -2.32 -5.17
C LEU A 11 -26.34 -0.99 -5.37
N GLU A 12 -26.24 -0.36 -6.54
CA GLU A 12 -26.86 0.95 -6.79
C GLU A 12 -28.40 0.95 -6.73
N THR A 13 -28.96 2.02 -6.16
CA THR A 13 -30.41 2.18 -5.97
C THR A 13 -31.16 2.21 -7.31
N SER A 14 -32.30 1.52 -7.41
CA SER A 14 -33.11 1.41 -8.64
C SER A 14 -32.35 0.91 -9.88
N GLN A 15 -31.21 0.22 -9.74
CA GLN A 15 -30.56 -0.46 -10.85
C GLN A 15 -31.00 -1.92 -10.95
N ALA A 16 -30.98 -2.44 -12.18
CA ALA A 16 -31.19 -3.85 -12.46
C ALA A 16 -29.87 -4.61 -12.20
N SER A 17 -29.94 -5.70 -11.43
CA SER A 17 -28.80 -6.49 -11.02
C SER A 17 -29.03 -7.99 -11.27
N ASN A 18 -27.99 -8.65 -11.73
CA ASN A 18 -27.80 -10.09 -11.54
C ASN A 18 -27.47 -10.34 -10.06
N HIS A 19 -27.82 -11.51 -9.55
CA HIS A 19 -27.46 -12.00 -8.23
C HIS A 19 -26.81 -13.39 -8.36
N ASN A 20 -25.99 -13.75 -7.39
CA ASN A 20 -25.40 -15.08 -7.29
C ASN A 20 -25.35 -15.47 -5.82
N VAL A 21 -26.34 -16.26 -5.42
CA VAL A 21 -26.62 -16.58 -4.02
C VAL A 21 -25.96 -17.90 -3.67
N LEU A 22 -24.82 -17.85 -2.98
CA LEU A 22 -24.06 -19.04 -2.55
C LEU A 22 -24.31 -19.35 -1.08
N PHE A 23 -24.73 -20.56 -0.75
CA PHE A 23 -24.97 -20.99 0.63
C PHE A 23 -24.71 -22.48 0.85
N THR A 24 -24.14 -22.82 2.01
CA THR A 24 -23.83 -24.22 2.38
C THR A 24 -24.89 -24.80 3.31
N THR A 25 -25.37 -26.00 2.99
CA THR A 25 -26.47 -26.68 3.72
C THR A 25 -25.95 -27.82 4.61
N PRO A 26 -25.82 -27.64 5.94
CA PRO A 26 -25.43 -28.73 6.84
C PRO A 26 -26.40 -29.92 6.85
N THR A 27 -27.65 -29.79 6.39
CA THR A 27 -28.58 -30.93 6.25
C THR A 27 -28.60 -31.59 4.86
N GLY A 28 -28.13 -30.91 3.81
CA GLY A 28 -28.40 -31.27 2.42
C GLY A 28 -29.86 -30.98 2.02
N VAL A 29 -30.19 -31.23 0.75
CA VAL A 29 -31.54 -31.04 0.18
C VAL A 29 -31.99 -32.34 -0.50
N SER A 30 -32.94 -33.05 0.12
CA SER A 30 -33.47 -34.28 -0.48
C SER A 30 -34.38 -34.00 -1.67
N GLU A 31 -34.47 -34.96 -2.60
CA GLU A 31 -35.52 -35.00 -3.61
C GLU A 31 -36.92 -34.82 -2.99
N GLY A 32 -37.75 -34.01 -3.64
CA GLY A 32 -39.07 -33.59 -3.14
C GLY A 32 -39.04 -32.46 -2.10
N SER A 33 -37.86 -31.96 -1.70
CA SER A 33 -37.72 -30.73 -0.91
C SER A 33 -37.66 -29.48 -1.78
N THR A 34 -38.01 -28.35 -1.18
CA THR A 34 -38.01 -27.02 -1.80
C THR A 34 -37.03 -26.09 -1.10
N ILE A 35 -36.25 -25.35 -1.88
CA ILE A 35 -35.49 -24.17 -1.51
C ILE A 35 -36.36 -22.93 -1.84
N THR A 36 -36.23 -21.88 -1.05
CA THR A 36 -37.02 -20.65 -1.19
C THR A 36 -36.13 -19.44 -0.89
N ILE A 37 -35.90 -18.58 -1.88
CA ILE A 37 -35.18 -17.32 -1.76
C ILE A 37 -36.20 -16.19 -1.84
N THR A 38 -36.41 -15.47 -0.74
CA THR A 38 -37.31 -14.32 -0.64
C THR A 38 -36.49 -13.06 -0.49
N PHE A 39 -36.54 -12.19 -1.49
CA PHE A 39 -36.03 -10.83 -1.42
C PHE A 39 -36.94 -9.97 -0.54
N ALA A 40 -36.44 -8.86 0.01
CA ALA A 40 -37.31 -7.85 0.62
C ALA A 40 -38.28 -7.28 -0.44
N SER A 41 -39.53 -7.02 -0.07
CA SER A 41 -40.61 -6.56 -0.97
C SER A 41 -40.42 -5.15 -1.58
N SER A 42 -39.24 -4.57 -1.39
CA SER A 42 -38.74 -3.35 -2.02
C SER A 42 -37.85 -3.61 -3.25
N PHE A 43 -37.41 -4.85 -3.49
CA PHE A 43 -36.84 -5.28 -4.78
C PHE A 43 -37.98 -5.55 -5.78
N ASP A 44 -37.75 -5.32 -7.07
CA ASP A 44 -38.68 -5.73 -8.12
C ASP A 44 -38.17 -6.98 -8.85
N THR A 45 -38.84 -8.10 -8.57
CA THR A 45 -38.65 -9.42 -9.19
C THR A 45 -39.71 -9.73 -10.26
N SER A 46 -40.64 -8.81 -10.55
CA SER A 46 -41.85 -9.11 -11.32
C SER A 46 -41.63 -9.36 -12.82
N SER A 47 -40.42 -9.11 -13.31
CA SER A 47 -39.92 -9.42 -14.65
C SER A 47 -39.37 -10.85 -14.79
N MET A 48 -39.02 -11.52 -13.69
CA MET A 48 -38.26 -12.76 -13.68
C MET A 48 -39.09 -13.97 -14.15
N THR A 49 -38.44 -14.89 -14.87
CA THR A 49 -38.98 -16.17 -15.34
C THR A 49 -38.07 -17.35 -14.99
N GLU A 50 -38.49 -18.59 -15.27
CA GLU A 50 -37.66 -19.79 -15.02
C GLU A 50 -36.34 -19.77 -15.81
N ASP A 51 -36.35 -19.28 -17.05
CA ASP A 51 -35.17 -19.11 -17.92
C ASP A 51 -34.10 -18.13 -17.35
N ASP A 52 -34.40 -17.40 -16.28
CA ASP A 52 -33.50 -16.44 -15.61
C ASP A 52 -32.90 -17.00 -14.29
N ILE A 53 -33.13 -18.28 -13.95
CA ILE A 53 -32.71 -18.89 -12.68
C ILE A 53 -31.98 -20.22 -12.92
N ASP A 54 -30.69 -20.27 -12.61
CA ASP A 54 -29.91 -21.52 -12.56
C ASP A 54 -29.60 -21.93 -11.12
N ILE A 55 -29.37 -23.23 -10.90
CA ILE A 55 -28.96 -23.79 -9.60
C ILE A 55 -27.86 -24.83 -9.80
N THR A 56 -26.84 -24.76 -8.95
CA THR A 56 -25.66 -25.62 -8.96
C THR A 56 -25.49 -26.36 -7.62
N ASP A 57 -24.88 -27.55 -7.68
CA ASP A 57 -24.40 -28.34 -6.53
C ASP A 57 -22.87 -28.47 -6.67
N ASP A 58 -22.11 -27.88 -5.75
CA ASP A 58 -20.64 -27.77 -5.79
C ASP A 58 -20.09 -27.24 -7.14
N GLY A 59 -20.83 -26.33 -7.78
CA GLY A 59 -20.49 -25.74 -9.07
C GLY A 59 -20.83 -26.59 -10.30
N VAL A 60 -21.63 -27.65 -10.14
CA VAL A 60 -22.20 -28.45 -11.24
C VAL A 60 -23.67 -28.08 -11.44
N ASP A 61 -24.06 -27.70 -12.65
CA ASP A 61 -25.44 -27.33 -12.98
C ASP A 61 -26.43 -28.48 -12.75
N LEU A 62 -27.55 -28.19 -12.10
CA LEU A 62 -28.74 -29.03 -12.11
C LEU A 62 -29.67 -28.58 -13.24
N THR A 63 -30.23 -29.54 -13.97
CA THR A 63 -31.25 -29.25 -15.00
C THR A 63 -32.54 -28.71 -14.35
N THR A 64 -33.10 -27.62 -14.88
CA THR A 64 -34.32 -26.97 -14.34
C THR A 64 -35.49 -26.94 -15.34
N ALA A 65 -36.71 -26.75 -14.85
CA ALA A 65 -37.95 -26.57 -15.64
C ALA A 65 -39.07 -25.85 -14.85
N SER A 66 -40.16 -25.44 -15.51
CA SER A 66 -41.40 -24.94 -14.87
C SER A 66 -42.04 -25.86 -13.82
N ASP A 67 -41.93 -27.19 -13.98
CA ASP A 67 -42.48 -28.17 -13.03
C ASP A 67 -41.72 -29.51 -13.04
N CYS A 68 -41.90 -30.30 -11.97
CA CYS A 68 -41.38 -31.67 -11.87
C CYS A 68 -42.29 -32.72 -12.56
N LEU A 69 -42.75 -32.47 -13.79
CA LEU A 69 -43.44 -33.47 -14.62
C LEU A 69 -42.57 -34.02 -15.78
N GLY A 70 -41.36 -33.49 -15.95
CA GLY A 70 -40.40 -33.87 -17.00
C GLY A 70 -39.39 -34.94 -16.56
N SER A 71 -38.11 -34.63 -16.73
CA SER A 71 -36.94 -35.44 -16.32
C SER A 71 -35.77 -34.59 -15.80
N GLU A 72 -36.06 -33.33 -15.49
CA GLU A 72 -35.12 -32.32 -15.03
C GLU A 72 -34.97 -32.41 -13.51
N GLN A 73 -33.77 -32.15 -12.99
CA GLN A 73 -33.40 -32.41 -11.60
C GLN A 73 -34.04 -31.44 -10.59
N ALA A 74 -34.40 -30.26 -11.03
CA ALA A 74 -35.10 -29.25 -10.25
C ALA A 74 -36.22 -28.58 -11.07
N SER A 75 -37.11 -27.87 -10.40
CA SER A 75 -38.06 -26.96 -11.03
C SER A 75 -38.09 -25.60 -10.34
N VAL A 76 -38.32 -24.54 -11.11
CA VAL A 76 -38.30 -23.15 -10.64
C VAL A 76 -39.69 -22.54 -10.77
N SER A 77 -40.12 -21.83 -9.72
CA SER A 77 -41.36 -21.06 -9.73
C SER A 77 -41.16 -19.74 -8.97
N ILE A 78 -41.70 -18.64 -9.51
CA ILE A 78 -41.51 -17.29 -8.97
C ILE A 78 -42.87 -16.71 -8.60
N ALA A 79 -43.01 -16.22 -7.37
CA ALA A 79 -44.25 -15.69 -6.83
C ALA A 79 -43.98 -14.43 -5.99
N SER A 80 -44.28 -13.27 -6.57
CA SER A 80 -43.94 -11.95 -5.99
C SER A 80 -42.42 -11.85 -5.73
N ASP A 81 -42.01 -11.45 -4.53
CA ASP A 81 -40.63 -11.30 -4.07
C ASP A 81 -39.88 -12.64 -3.82
N THR A 82 -40.53 -13.77 -4.10
CA THR A 82 -40.07 -15.10 -3.67
C THR A 82 -39.85 -16.06 -4.85
N VAL A 83 -38.60 -16.50 -5.03
CA VAL A 83 -38.19 -17.60 -5.92
C VAL A 83 -38.26 -18.90 -5.12
N THR A 84 -38.92 -19.93 -5.67
CA THR A 84 -39.02 -21.27 -5.07
C THR A 84 -38.50 -22.32 -6.06
N ILE A 85 -37.47 -23.05 -5.63
CA ILE A 85 -36.82 -24.12 -6.39
C ILE A 85 -37.19 -25.45 -5.73
N ALA A 86 -37.79 -26.38 -6.45
CA ALA A 86 -38.16 -27.71 -5.95
C ALA A 86 -37.28 -28.79 -6.59
N ILE A 87 -36.56 -29.57 -5.78
CA ILE A 87 -35.76 -30.70 -6.28
C ILE A 87 -36.71 -31.83 -6.69
N CYS A 88 -36.61 -32.30 -7.93
CA CYS A 88 -37.55 -33.26 -8.50
C CYS A 88 -37.30 -34.70 -8.00
N ALA A 89 -38.36 -35.52 -8.03
CA ALA A 89 -38.44 -36.75 -7.24
C ALA A 89 -38.27 -38.01 -8.06
N GLY A 90 -37.06 -38.59 -8.03
CA GLY A 90 -36.62 -39.72 -8.81
C GLY A 90 -35.60 -39.38 -9.91
N ASP A 91 -35.28 -38.10 -10.10
CA ASP A 91 -34.53 -37.57 -11.25
C ASP A 91 -33.03 -37.32 -10.96
N GLY A 92 -32.56 -37.52 -9.72
CA GLY A 92 -31.15 -37.41 -9.37
C GLY A 92 -30.67 -35.98 -9.09
N GLY A 93 -31.53 -35.16 -8.50
CA GLY A 93 -31.21 -33.78 -8.06
C GLY A 93 -30.85 -33.64 -6.58
N ALA A 94 -30.66 -34.73 -5.84
CA ALA A 94 -30.41 -34.71 -4.40
C ALA A 94 -29.06 -34.03 -4.05
N ILE A 95 -29.13 -32.84 -3.45
CA ILE A 95 -27.95 -32.07 -3.01
C ILE A 95 -27.44 -32.62 -1.68
N THR A 96 -26.13 -32.85 -1.58
CA THR A 96 -25.54 -33.49 -0.40
C THR A 96 -25.40 -32.55 0.80
N ALA A 97 -25.30 -33.12 2.00
CA ALA A 97 -24.99 -32.33 3.19
C ALA A 97 -23.56 -31.79 3.08
N THR A 98 -23.38 -30.51 3.43
CA THR A 98 -22.16 -29.70 3.24
C THR A 98 -21.81 -29.29 1.81
N SER A 99 -22.62 -29.65 0.80
CA SER A 99 -22.55 -29.04 -0.54
C SER A 99 -22.72 -27.51 -0.47
N VAL A 100 -22.01 -26.80 -1.35
CA VAL A 100 -22.25 -25.39 -1.69
C VAL A 100 -23.33 -25.33 -2.78
N ILE A 101 -24.45 -24.70 -2.47
CA ILE A 101 -25.51 -24.41 -3.45
C ILE A 101 -25.27 -23.00 -3.97
N GLY A 102 -25.02 -22.86 -5.27
CA GLY A 102 -25.04 -21.57 -5.97
C GLY A 102 -26.32 -21.41 -6.76
N VAL A 103 -27.05 -20.31 -6.55
CA VAL A 103 -28.24 -19.96 -7.35
C VAL A 103 -27.97 -18.67 -8.09
N GLU A 104 -27.90 -18.76 -9.42
CA GLU A 104 -27.66 -17.63 -10.32
C GLU A 104 -28.99 -17.05 -10.79
N ILE A 105 -29.16 -15.73 -10.65
CA ILE A 105 -30.44 -15.03 -10.83
C ILE A 105 -30.22 -13.81 -11.73
N GLY A 106 -30.71 -13.87 -12.97
CA GLY A 106 -30.61 -12.80 -13.96
C GLY A 106 -29.91 -13.25 -15.24
N THR A 107 -29.23 -12.33 -15.93
CA THR A 107 -28.55 -12.61 -17.21
C THR A 107 -27.23 -13.38 -17.06
N ASN A 108 -26.89 -13.83 -15.85
CA ASN A 108 -25.83 -14.81 -15.59
C ASN A 108 -26.33 -16.25 -15.76
N ALA A 109 -27.62 -16.52 -15.52
CA ALA A 109 -28.23 -17.80 -15.82
C ALA A 109 -28.09 -18.12 -17.33
N THR A 110 -27.39 -19.21 -17.64
CA THR A 110 -27.01 -19.64 -19.01
C THR A 110 -27.02 -21.16 -19.21
N SER A 111 -27.36 -21.95 -18.18
CA SER A 111 -27.28 -23.42 -18.18
C SER A 111 -28.63 -24.09 -18.44
N SER A 112 -29.72 -23.60 -17.84
CA SER A 112 -31.09 -24.03 -18.13
C SER A 112 -31.75 -23.25 -19.28
N GLY A 113 -31.35 -21.99 -19.47
CA GLY A 113 -31.89 -21.09 -20.49
C GLY A 113 -30.86 -20.08 -20.99
N THR A 114 -31.34 -18.88 -21.34
CA THR A 114 -30.49 -17.69 -21.44
C THR A 114 -31.22 -16.55 -20.74
N GLY A 115 -30.80 -16.19 -19.55
CA GLY A 115 -31.42 -15.14 -18.75
C GLY A 115 -31.42 -13.80 -19.51
N VAL A 116 -32.57 -13.13 -19.48
CA VAL A 116 -32.82 -11.86 -20.18
C VAL A 116 -33.42 -10.79 -19.27
N ASN A 117 -33.90 -11.17 -18.09
CA ASN A 117 -34.38 -10.29 -17.04
C ASN A 117 -33.36 -10.20 -15.90
N GLN A 118 -33.62 -9.32 -14.93
CA GLN A 118 -32.80 -9.07 -13.75
C GLN A 118 -33.70 -8.64 -12.59
N VAL A 119 -33.23 -8.76 -11.33
CA VAL A 119 -33.91 -8.19 -10.17
C VAL A 119 -33.58 -6.69 -10.12
N THR A 120 -34.55 -5.83 -9.79
CA THR A 120 -34.28 -4.38 -9.61
C THR A 120 -34.11 -4.04 -8.14
N ASN A 121 -33.00 -3.38 -7.81
CA ASN A 121 -32.66 -2.92 -6.47
C ASN A 121 -33.65 -1.87 -5.93
N PRO A 122 -33.86 -1.81 -4.60
CA PRO A 122 -34.67 -0.80 -3.94
C PRO A 122 -34.34 0.65 -4.33
N ALA A 123 -35.38 1.49 -4.36
CA ALA A 123 -35.28 2.91 -4.71
C ALA A 123 -34.80 3.84 -3.58
N SER A 124 -34.27 3.28 -2.49
CA SER A 124 -33.70 4.01 -1.35
C SER A 124 -32.46 3.28 -0.88
N ALA A 125 -31.46 4.03 -0.41
CA ALA A 125 -30.26 3.44 0.16
C ALA A 125 -30.56 2.88 1.56
N GLY A 126 -29.96 1.74 1.91
CA GLY A 126 -30.15 1.06 3.18
C GLY A 126 -29.79 -0.42 3.15
N ALA A 127 -29.79 -1.06 4.31
CA ALA A 127 -29.61 -2.50 4.44
C ALA A 127 -30.94 -3.24 4.20
N TYR A 128 -30.95 -4.16 3.23
CA TYR A 128 -32.12 -4.96 2.86
C TYR A 128 -31.84 -6.45 2.95
N PHE A 129 -32.83 -7.24 3.33
CA PHE A 129 -32.66 -8.66 3.59
C PHE A 129 -33.06 -9.52 2.39
N VAL A 130 -32.24 -10.53 2.08
CA VAL A 130 -32.60 -11.67 1.22
C VAL A 130 -32.58 -12.91 2.10
N SER A 131 -33.73 -13.56 2.31
CA SER A 131 -33.85 -14.71 3.21
C SER A 131 -33.94 -16.02 2.44
N ILE A 132 -33.20 -17.02 2.89
CA ILE A 132 -33.17 -18.36 2.30
C ILE A 132 -33.83 -19.33 3.28
N ARG A 133 -34.85 -20.07 2.84
CA ARG A 133 -35.62 -21.04 3.64
C ARG A 133 -36.00 -22.23 2.77
N GLY A 134 -36.75 -23.17 3.32
CA GLY A 134 -37.25 -24.29 2.54
C GLY A 134 -37.92 -25.38 3.38
N THR A 135 -38.35 -26.46 2.72
CA THR A 135 -38.86 -27.67 3.40
C THR A 135 -37.75 -28.61 3.83
N PHE A 136 -36.50 -28.40 3.38
CA PHE A 136 -35.31 -29.13 3.83
C PHE A 136 -34.86 -28.77 5.27
N GLY A 137 -35.43 -27.72 5.86
CA GLY A 137 -35.32 -27.41 7.30
C GLY A 137 -34.20 -26.42 7.67
N ASP A 138 -33.22 -26.23 6.80
CA ASP A 138 -32.18 -25.22 6.92
C ASP A 138 -32.71 -23.81 6.60
N SER A 139 -32.14 -22.78 7.22
CA SER A 139 -32.46 -21.37 6.95
C SER A 139 -31.23 -20.46 6.97
N GLY A 140 -31.33 -19.34 6.27
CA GLY A 140 -30.32 -18.30 6.10
C GLY A 140 -30.94 -16.90 5.87
N SER A 141 -30.13 -15.85 5.97
CA SER A 141 -30.47 -14.48 5.59
C SER A 141 -29.21 -13.69 5.29
N ILE A 142 -29.24 -12.93 4.21
CA ILE A 142 -28.15 -12.10 3.68
C ILE A 142 -28.59 -10.62 3.76
N ILE A 143 -27.65 -9.68 3.91
CA ILE A 143 -27.94 -8.26 4.17
C ILE A 143 -27.28 -7.37 3.10
N LEU A 144 -28.02 -7.04 2.03
CA LEU A 144 -27.52 -6.24 0.91
C LEU A 144 -27.51 -4.73 1.28
N PRO A 145 -26.35 -4.05 1.28
CA PRO A 145 -26.23 -2.61 1.55
C PRO A 145 -26.46 -1.80 0.27
N ILE A 146 -27.73 -1.65 -0.11
CA ILE A 146 -28.12 -0.95 -1.34
C ILE A 146 -27.79 0.55 -1.21
N GLY A 147 -27.18 1.13 -2.24
CA GLY A 147 -26.68 2.50 -2.27
C GLY A 147 -25.27 2.69 -1.72
N GLY A 148 -24.51 1.61 -1.50
CA GLY A 148 -23.06 1.64 -1.30
C GLY A 148 -22.26 1.70 -2.61
N ASP A 149 -20.94 1.56 -2.51
CA ASP A 149 -20.06 1.32 -3.66
C ASP A 149 -20.15 -0.15 -4.11
N ASP A 150 -19.97 -0.42 -5.40
CA ASP A 150 -20.17 -1.75 -6.04
C ASP A 150 -19.08 -2.78 -5.69
N SER A 151 -18.27 -2.52 -4.65
CA SER A 151 -17.07 -3.26 -4.27
C SER A 151 -17.25 -4.16 -3.03
N ILE A 152 -18.42 -4.17 -2.38
CA ILE A 152 -18.66 -4.88 -1.12
C ILE A 152 -19.39 -6.21 -1.35
N GLY A 153 -18.66 -7.33 -1.26
CA GLY A 153 -19.25 -8.67 -1.17
C GLY A 153 -19.92 -8.89 0.20
N VAL A 154 -21.13 -9.47 0.21
CA VAL A 154 -21.94 -9.59 1.43
C VAL A 154 -21.88 -11.00 2.00
N THR A 155 -21.40 -11.12 3.25
CA THR A 155 -21.39 -12.35 4.04
C THR A 155 -22.23 -12.17 5.31
N ALA A 156 -23.10 -13.12 5.63
CA ALA A 156 -23.90 -13.09 6.87
C ALA A 156 -24.07 -14.47 7.52
N THR A 157 -23.77 -14.55 8.83
CA THR A 157 -23.89 -15.78 9.63
C THR A 157 -25.22 -15.80 10.40
N VAL A 158 -25.89 -16.96 10.48
CA VAL A 158 -27.34 -17.01 10.78
C VAL A 158 -27.71 -17.96 11.94
N PRO A 159 -28.29 -17.46 13.04
CA PRO A 159 -28.93 -18.27 14.08
C PRO A 159 -30.23 -18.96 13.60
N SER A 160 -30.62 -20.06 14.25
CA SER A 160 -31.57 -21.03 13.68
C SER A 160 -33.00 -21.05 14.26
N SER A 161 -33.98 -21.37 13.39
CA SER A 161 -35.38 -21.79 13.68
C SER A 161 -36.38 -20.76 14.26
N GLY A 162 -37.70 -20.86 14.02
CA GLY A 162 -38.41 -21.68 13.01
C GLY A 162 -39.94 -21.82 13.17
N GLY A 163 -40.72 -21.44 12.13
CA GLY A 163 -42.06 -21.99 11.75
C GLY A 163 -43.33 -21.56 12.51
N GLY A 164 -44.50 -21.47 11.84
CA GLY A 164 -45.77 -21.16 12.55
C GLY A 164 -47.15 -21.30 11.85
N GLY A 165 -47.43 -20.63 10.72
CA GLY A 165 -48.61 -20.87 9.84
C GLY A 165 -50.07 -20.55 10.27
N GLY A 166 -50.91 -20.20 9.28
CA GLY A 166 -52.37 -20.50 9.26
C GLY A 166 -53.39 -19.35 9.47
N GLY A 167 -54.01 -18.83 8.40
CA GLY A 167 -55.02 -17.75 8.46
C GLY A 167 -56.50 -18.19 8.46
N GLY A 168 -57.44 -17.23 8.59
CA GLY A 168 -58.89 -17.47 8.45
C GLY A 168 -59.81 -16.31 8.95
N GLU A 169 -60.81 -15.94 8.14
CA GLU A 169 -61.76 -14.81 8.27
C GLU A 169 -62.40 -14.47 9.64
N THR A 170 -62.31 -13.17 10.00
CA THR A 170 -63.32 -12.26 10.62
C THR A 170 -64.44 -12.78 11.56
N ASP A 171 -64.39 -12.41 12.85
CA ASP A 171 -65.41 -11.58 13.53
C ASP A 171 -64.84 -11.02 14.88
N PRO A 172 -65.35 -9.92 15.48
CA PRO A 172 -64.63 -9.17 16.54
C PRO A 172 -65.05 -9.47 18.00
N ILE A 173 -64.06 -9.72 18.87
CA ILE A 173 -64.22 -9.66 20.36
C ILE A 173 -62.97 -8.97 21.01
N PRO A 174 -62.85 -8.87 22.35
CA PRO A 174 -62.53 -7.60 23.03
C PRO A 174 -61.04 -7.22 23.03
N ALA A 175 -60.75 -6.00 23.47
CA ALA A 175 -59.39 -5.58 23.79
C ALA A 175 -58.85 -6.40 24.98
N ASP A 176 -57.80 -7.18 24.73
CA ASP A 176 -56.99 -7.78 25.78
C ASP A 176 -56.11 -6.73 26.45
N VAL A 177 -55.64 -6.99 27.66
CA VAL A 177 -54.70 -6.11 28.37
C VAL A 177 -53.38 -6.85 28.51
N ASP A 178 -52.39 -6.37 27.79
CA ASP A 178 -51.03 -6.91 27.83
C ASP A 178 -50.48 -6.96 29.27
N SER A 179 -49.82 -8.08 29.57
CA SER A 179 -49.19 -8.42 30.85
C SER A 179 -47.92 -9.27 30.66
N THR A 180 -47.40 -9.28 29.42
CA THR A 180 -46.09 -9.81 29.06
C THR A 180 -45.05 -8.71 29.24
N ALA A 181 -43.77 -9.07 29.38
CA ALA A 181 -42.69 -8.09 29.46
C ALA A 181 -41.71 -8.35 28.32
N PRO A 182 -41.08 -7.31 27.73
CA PRO A 182 -40.30 -7.44 26.51
C PRO A 182 -39.18 -8.48 26.64
N VAL A 183 -39.10 -9.44 25.71
CA VAL A 183 -38.00 -10.41 25.66
C VAL A 183 -36.78 -9.75 25.02
N ILE A 184 -35.84 -9.32 25.87
CA ILE A 184 -34.55 -8.77 25.45
C ILE A 184 -33.72 -9.87 24.77
N SER A 185 -33.16 -9.53 23.61
CA SER A 185 -32.42 -10.43 22.72
C SER A 185 -31.31 -9.68 21.98
N SER A 186 -30.34 -10.41 21.42
CA SER A 186 -29.32 -9.87 20.50
C SER A 186 -28.52 -8.69 21.07
N ILE A 187 -28.11 -8.77 22.34
CA ILE A 187 -27.28 -7.72 22.97
C ILE A 187 -25.87 -7.77 22.36
N VAL A 188 -25.45 -6.66 21.75
CA VAL A 188 -24.15 -6.49 21.09
C VAL A 188 -23.52 -5.18 21.58
N VAL A 189 -22.22 -5.21 21.85
CA VAL A 189 -21.39 -4.01 22.05
C VAL A 189 -20.61 -3.75 20.76
N SER A 190 -20.57 -2.49 20.33
CA SER A 190 -19.85 -2.02 19.14
C SER A 190 -19.24 -0.64 19.41
N SER A 191 -18.53 -0.06 18.43
CA SER A 191 -18.03 1.33 18.51
C SER A 191 -17.20 1.60 19.78
N ILE A 192 -16.47 0.59 20.25
CA ILE A 192 -15.64 0.69 21.44
C ILE A 192 -14.43 1.57 21.12
N THR A 193 -14.14 2.52 21.98
CA THR A 193 -12.93 3.37 21.96
C THR A 193 -12.30 3.35 23.35
N VAL A 194 -11.25 4.15 23.55
CA VAL A 194 -10.65 4.43 24.86
C VAL A 194 -11.64 5.06 25.88
N SER A 195 -12.74 5.68 25.42
CA SER A 195 -13.68 6.41 26.31
C SER A 195 -15.17 6.26 26.00
N SER A 196 -15.56 5.43 25.02
CA SER A 196 -16.95 5.20 24.60
C SER A 196 -17.24 3.76 24.18
N ALA A 197 -18.52 3.38 24.16
CA ALA A 197 -19.01 2.15 23.54
C ALA A 197 -20.49 2.26 23.19
N ASP A 198 -20.92 1.72 22.05
CA ASP A 198 -22.34 1.57 21.69
C ASP A 198 -22.88 0.21 22.17
N ILE A 199 -24.01 0.23 22.87
CA ILE A 199 -24.72 -0.99 23.27
C ILE A 199 -26.05 -1.05 22.51
N SER A 200 -26.24 -2.13 21.74
CA SER A 200 -27.44 -2.36 20.93
C SER A 200 -28.12 -3.69 21.26
N TRP A 201 -29.44 -3.75 21.12
CA TRP A 201 -30.24 -4.96 21.37
C TRP A 201 -31.64 -4.89 20.74
N THR A 202 -32.34 -6.02 20.72
CA THR A 202 -33.72 -6.12 20.24
C THR A 202 -34.69 -6.57 21.34
N THR A 203 -35.96 -6.18 21.19
CA THR A 203 -37.09 -6.69 21.97
C THR A 203 -38.19 -7.17 21.04
N ASP A 204 -38.90 -8.24 21.43
CA ASP A 204 -40.02 -8.79 20.66
C ASP A 204 -41.24 -7.85 20.59
N GLU A 205 -41.43 -7.03 21.62
CA GLU A 205 -42.38 -5.91 21.63
C GLU A 205 -41.72 -4.54 21.85
N ALA A 206 -42.49 -3.46 21.65
CA ALA A 206 -41.95 -2.10 21.63
C ALA A 206 -41.81 -1.52 23.06
N GLY A 207 -40.57 -1.30 23.50
CA GLY A 207 -40.24 -0.78 24.83
C GLY A 207 -39.49 0.56 24.82
N VAL A 208 -39.52 1.28 25.94
CA VAL A 208 -38.46 2.25 26.31
C VAL A 208 -37.31 1.50 26.99
N SER A 209 -36.08 2.03 26.89
CA SER A 209 -34.87 1.24 27.17
C SER A 209 -33.81 2.01 27.94
N THR A 210 -33.07 1.32 28.82
CA THR A 210 -32.06 1.88 29.73
C THR A 210 -30.87 0.94 29.86
N VAL A 211 -29.64 1.48 29.80
CA VAL A 211 -28.40 0.79 30.20
C VAL A 211 -28.02 1.24 31.61
N GLU A 212 -27.65 0.29 32.49
CA GLU A 212 -26.88 0.57 33.71
C GLU A 212 -25.50 -0.11 33.58
N TYR A 213 -24.42 0.63 33.85
CA TYR A 213 -23.03 0.19 33.63
C TYR A 213 -22.08 0.65 34.75
N TRP A 214 -20.99 -0.08 34.97
CA TRP A 214 -19.98 0.18 36.00
C TRP A 214 -18.65 -0.48 35.63
N PRO A 215 -17.47 0.06 36.01
CA PRO A 215 -16.21 -0.66 35.88
C PRO A 215 -16.28 -1.99 36.65
N THR A 216 -15.78 -3.10 36.10
CA THR A 216 -15.84 -4.40 36.78
C THR A 216 -15.15 -4.34 38.14
N GLY A 217 -15.79 -4.92 39.17
CA GLY A 217 -15.34 -4.83 40.57
C GLY A 217 -15.69 -3.52 41.29
N SER A 218 -16.14 -2.48 40.57
CA SER A 218 -16.70 -1.26 41.17
C SER A 218 -18.06 -1.50 41.82
N THR A 219 -18.47 -0.57 42.68
CA THR A 219 -19.82 -0.49 43.26
C THR A 219 -20.56 0.80 42.87
N THR A 220 -19.96 1.63 42.01
CA THR A 220 -20.55 2.87 41.49
C THR A 220 -21.12 2.61 40.10
N THR A 221 -22.44 2.70 39.95
CA THR A 221 -23.12 2.55 38.66
C THR A 221 -23.46 3.90 38.02
N SER A 222 -23.45 3.91 36.70
CA SER A 222 -23.91 4.99 35.82
C SER A 222 -25.07 4.48 34.96
N THR A 223 -25.94 5.38 34.51
CA THR A 223 -27.19 4.99 33.82
C THR A 223 -27.51 5.93 32.66
N VAL A 224 -27.83 5.35 31.49
CA VAL A 224 -28.28 6.11 30.29
C VAL A 224 -29.60 5.52 29.80
N ALA A 225 -30.62 6.37 29.62
CA ALA A 225 -31.95 5.97 29.22
C ALA A 225 -32.39 6.63 27.90
N ARG A 226 -33.00 5.86 27.00
CA ARG A 226 -33.52 6.29 25.70
C ARG A 226 -35.04 6.36 25.74
N SER A 227 -35.57 7.53 25.40
CA SER A 227 -37.02 7.77 25.31
C SER A 227 -37.60 7.38 23.95
N GLY A 228 -38.82 6.85 23.95
CA GLY A 228 -39.54 6.38 22.77
C GLY A 228 -39.63 4.84 22.74
N TYR A 229 -40.75 4.33 22.22
CA TYR A 229 -41.03 2.89 22.18
C TYR A 229 -40.52 2.27 20.89
N TYR A 230 -39.58 1.33 20.99
CA TYR A 230 -38.90 0.67 19.87
C TYR A 230 -38.75 -0.84 20.12
N THR A 231 -38.63 -1.63 19.06
CA THR A 231 -38.21 -3.06 19.11
C THR A 231 -36.72 -3.26 18.83
N SER A 232 -36.01 -2.19 18.44
CA SER A 232 -34.56 -2.16 18.24
C SER A 232 -33.99 -0.95 18.96
N HIS A 233 -32.97 -1.19 19.76
CA HIS A 233 -32.38 -0.26 20.70
C HIS A 233 -30.90 -0.09 20.41
N ALA A 234 -30.41 1.14 20.59
CA ALA A 234 -29.00 1.47 20.63
C ALA A 234 -28.82 2.64 21.61
N ILE A 235 -27.84 2.53 22.49
CA ILE A 235 -27.47 3.54 23.48
C ILE A 235 -25.94 3.62 23.54
N SER A 236 -25.41 4.80 23.22
CA SER A 236 -23.99 5.13 23.34
C SER A 236 -23.64 5.47 24.79
N LEU A 237 -22.56 4.88 25.29
CA LEU A 237 -21.89 5.25 26.53
C LEU A 237 -20.69 6.15 26.21
N SER A 238 -20.40 7.10 27.09
CA SER A 238 -19.28 8.04 26.95
C SER A 238 -18.73 8.47 28.31
N GLY A 239 -17.48 8.94 28.35
CA GLY A 239 -16.79 9.25 29.59
C GLY A 239 -16.37 7.98 30.35
N LEU A 240 -16.09 6.91 29.62
CA LEU A 240 -15.44 5.71 30.14
C LEU A 240 -13.94 5.99 30.36
N SER A 241 -13.30 5.13 31.16
CA SER A 241 -11.85 5.09 31.32
C SER A 241 -11.21 4.11 30.34
N GLU A 242 -10.01 4.43 29.91
CA GLU A 242 -9.15 3.64 29.01
C GLU A 242 -8.70 2.31 29.67
N GLY A 243 -8.40 1.28 28.86
CA GLY A 243 -7.93 -0.04 29.33
C GLY A 243 -8.83 -0.77 30.34
N THR A 244 -10.09 -0.33 30.51
CA THR A 244 -10.92 -0.67 31.66
C THR A 244 -12.04 -1.63 31.26
N GLU A 245 -12.15 -2.78 31.93
CA GLU A 245 -13.34 -3.64 31.77
C GLU A 245 -14.56 -2.99 32.45
N TYR A 246 -15.64 -2.84 31.70
CA TYR A 246 -16.95 -2.40 32.14
C TYR A 246 -17.95 -3.55 32.11
N SER A 247 -18.65 -3.71 33.23
CA SER A 247 -19.86 -4.53 33.36
C SER A 247 -21.10 -3.68 33.08
N PHE A 248 -22.11 -4.24 32.42
CA PHE A 248 -23.40 -3.57 32.20
C PHE A 248 -24.60 -4.53 32.18
N THR A 249 -25.80 -3.94 32.33
CA THR A 249 -27.09 -4.59 32.09
C THR A 249 -27.99 -3.67 31.28
N VAL A 250 -28.90 -4.24 30.51
CA VAL A 250 -29.93 -3.49 29.78
C VAL A 250 -31.31 -3.84 30.30
N THR A 251 -32.15 -2.82 30.46
CA THR A 251 -33.53 -2.93 30.96
C THR A 251 -34.49 -2.29 29.96
N SER A 252 -35.57 -2.99 29.63
CA SER A 252 -36.64 -2.49 28.76
C SER A 252 -37.99 -2.51 29.49
N VAL A 253 -38.89 -1.60 29.09
CA VAL A 253 -40.24 -1.41 29.66
C VAL A 253 -41.23 -1.17 28.54
N ASP A 254 -42.29 -1.96 28.44
CA ASP A 254 -43.35 -1.80 27.43
C ASP A 254 -44.29 -0.60 27.72
N SER A 255 -45.29 -0.39 26.84
CA SER A 255 -46.26 0.69 26.96
C SER A 255 -47.37 0.47 28.01
N SER A 256 -47.52 -0.76 28.50
CA SER A 256 -48.42 -1.17 29.58
C SER A 256 -47.77 -1.00 30.97
N GLY A 257 -46.43 -1.02 31.02
CA GLY A 257 -45.58 -0.84 32.18
C GLY A 257 -44.93 -2.11 32.73
N ASN A 258 -44.95 -3.24 32.00
CA ASN A 258 -44.18 -4.42 32.40
C ASN A 258 -42.71 -4.25 31.94
N SER A 259 -41.78 -4.99 32.55
CA SER A 259 -40.35 -4.73 32.39
C SER A 259 -39.49 -5.98 32.56
N SER A 260 -38.37 -5.99 31.84
CA SER A 260 -37.36 -7.03 31.83
C SER A 260 -35.95 -6.42 31.90
N THR A 261 -34.99 -7.20 32.40
CA THR A 261 -33.57 -6.85 32.50
C THR A 261 -32.73 -8.04 32.02
N SER A 262 -31.61 -7.76 31.35
CA SER A 262 -30.67 -8.76 30.85
C SER A 262 -29.85 -9.44 31.95
N SER A 263 -29.07 -10.46 31.56
CA SER A 263 -27.83 -10.82 32.26
C SER A 263 -26.86 -9.64 32.31
N THR A 264 -25.94 -9.65 33.27
CA THR A 264 -24.74 -8.80 33.20
C THR A 264 -23.87 -9.26 32.04
N GLN A 265 -23.48 -8.32 31.19
CA GLN A 265 -22.52 -8.49 30.11
C GLN A 265 -21.26 -7.66 30.45
N THR A 266 -20.11 -7.95 29.84
CA THR A 266 -18.91 -7.11 29.94
C THR A 266 -18.38 -6.69 28.57
N PHE A 267 -17.58 -5.63 28.56
CA PHE A 267 -16.69 -5.22 27.47
C PHE A 267 -15.50 -4.46 28.07
N THR A 268 -14.35 -4.45 27.41
CA THR A 268 -13.22 -3.58 27.77
C THR A 268 -13.19 -2.40 26.81
N THR A 269 -12.87 -1.20 27.29
CA THR A 269 -12.46 -0.09 26.41
C THR A 269 -11.17 -0.42 25.66
N LEU A 270 -10.88 0.31 24.59
CA LEU A 270 -9.55 0.27 23.99
C LEU A 270 -8.53 0.93 24.92
N ASP A 271 -7.26 0.77 24.56
CA ASP A 271 -6.08 1.23 25.29
C ASP A 271 -5.01 1.56 24.26
N GLU A 272 -4.75 2.85 24.05
CA GLU A 272 -3.85 3.37 23.02
C GLU A 272 -2.72 4.21 23.65
N THR A 273 -2.40 3.96 24.93
CA THR A 273 -1.40 4.71 25.70
C THR A 273 -0.12 3.91 25.94
N ASP A 274 1.03 4.43 25.49
CA ASP A 274 2.34 3.82 25.75
C ASP A 274 2.68 3.78 27.26
N PRO A 275 3.21 2.66 27.79
CA PRO A 275 3.51 2.51 29.22
C PRO A 275 4.65 3.44 29.67
N VAL A 276 4.34 4.43 30.51
CA VAL A 276 5.27 5.45 30.99
C VAL A 276 6.36 4.85 31.89
N ILE A 277 7.51 4.56 31.28
CA ILE A 277 8.74 4.10 31.96
C ILE A 277 9.31 5.20 32.88
N SER A 278 9.67 4.82 34.11
CA SER A 278 10.25 5.70 35.13
C SER A 278 11.17 4.94 36.11
N ASP A 279 11.90 5.68 36.95
CA ASP A 279 12.81 5.15 37.99
C ASP A 279 13.79 4.06 37.49
N ILE A 280 14.39 4.29 36.31
CA ILE A 280 15.45 3.44 35.74
C ILE A 280 16.74 3.58 36.59
N ASP A 281 17.28 2.45 37.05
CA ASP A 281 18.53 2.36 37.79
C ASP A 281 19.31 1.08 37.39
N VAL A 282 20.61 1.02 37.71
CA VAL A 282 21.44 -0.16 37.47
C VAL A 282 22.09 -0.60 38.78
N VAL A 283 21.73 -1.80 39.23
CA VAL A 283 22.12 -2.40 40.51
C VAL A 283 22.87 -3.72 40.27
N ASP A 284 23.40 -4.31 41.34
CA ASP A 284 24.13 -5.59 41.32
C ASP A 284 25.22 -5.69 40.22
N VAL A 285 25.86 -4.55 39.89
CA VAL A 285 26.96 -4.49 38.92
C VAL A 285 28.15 -5.28 39.44
N THR A 286 28.77 -6.07 38.56
CA THR A 286 30.01 -6.81 38.78
C THR A 286 30.97 -6.60 37.61
N SER A 287 32.05 -7.36 37.53
CA SER A 287 32.95 -7.37 36.38
C SER A 287 32.34 -8.03 35.13
N THR A 288 31.35 -8.91 35.26
CA THR A 288 30.78 -9.68 34.13
C THR A 288 29.24 -9.63 34.03
N SER A 289 28.56 -8.89 34.92
CA SER A 289 27.10 -8.77 34.92
C SER A 289 26.61 -7.44 35.50
N ALA A 290 25.36 -7.09 35.21
CA ALA A 290 24.66 -5.95 35.80
C ALA A 290 23.14 -6.17 35.77
N ARG A 291 22.41 -5.70 36.79
CA ARG A 291 20.94 -5.77 36.83
C ARG A 291 20.34 -4.41 36.53
N VAL A 292 19.54 -4.33 35.47
CA VAL A 292 18.80 -3.12 35.10
C VAL A 292 17.39 -3.22 35.69
N THR A 293 16.94 -2.17 36.39
CA THR A 293 15.62 -2.12 37.04
C THR A 293 14.90 -0.83 36.69
N TRP A 294 13.59 -0.89 36.47
CA TRP A 294 12.74 0.27 36.21
C TRP A 294 11.30 0.02 36.66
N THR A 295 10.41 1.00 36.52
CA THR A 295 8.97 0.86 36.78
C THR A 295 8.16 1.47 35.65
N THR A 296 6.91 1.02 35.52
CA THR A 296 5.90 1.57 34.59
C THR A 296 4.68 2.05 35.38
N ASN A 297 3.87 2.92 34.77
CA ASN A 297 2.54 3.29 35.31
C ASN A 297 1.55 2.11 35.31
N GLU A 298 1.74 1.14 34.43
CA GLU A 298 0.87 -0.03 34.22
C GLU A 298 1.65 -1.33 33.97
N SER A 299 0.94 -2.45 33.76
CA SER A 299 1.55 -3.78 33.61
C SER A 299 2.09 -3.98 32.20
N ALA A 300 3.41 -4.11 32.07
CA ALA A 300 4.11 -4.26 30.81
C ALA A 300 5.19 -5.36 30.88
N ASP A 301 5.75 -5.74 29.75
CA ASP A 301 6.90 -6.64 29.67
C ASP A 301 8.23 -5.91 29.97
N SER A 302 9.30 -6.70 30.03
CA SER A 302 10.66 -6.25 30.32
C SER A 302 11.60 -6.57 29.15
N THR A 303 12.15 -5.56 28.47
CA THR A 303 13.24 -5.74 27.49
C THR A 303 14.37 -4.73 27.74
N VAL A 304 15.61 -5.17 27.65
CA VAL A 304 16.81 -4.31 27.74
C VAL A 304 17.71 -4.57 26.54
N SER A 305 17.87 -3.56 25.68
CA SER A 305 18.85 -3.58 24.60
C SER A 305 20.13 -2.88 25.07
N TYR A 306 21.30 -3.46 24.84
CA TYR A 306 22.58 -2.97 25.35
C TYR A 306 23.75 -3.22 24.40
N GLY A 307 24.87 -2.51 24.56
CA GLY A 307 26.04 -2.67 23.71
C GLY A 307 27.17 -1.70 24.04
N LEU A 308 28.23 -1.70 23.23
CA LEU A 308 29.39 -0.80 23.41
C LEU A 308 29.15 0.60 22.81
N SER A 309 28.00 0.83 22.19
CA SER A 309 27.52 2.12 21.67
C SER A 309 25.99 2.17 21.60
N ASP A 310 25.44 3.32 21.21
CA ASP A 310 24.01 3.60 20.92
C ASP A 310 23.43 2.80 19.72
N SER A 311 24.17 1.80 19.24
CA SER A 311 23.68 0.73 18.37
C SER A 311 22.89 -0.34 19.13
N TYR A 312 23.24 -0.60 20.40
CA TYR A 312 22.71 -1.69 21.23
C TYR A 312 22.74 -3.06 20.52
N ASP A 313 23.93 -3.63 20.36
CA ASP A 313 24.17 -4.83 19.55
C ASP A 313 23.72 -6.15 20.23
N LEU A 314 23.18 -6.10 21.46
CA LEU A 314 22.69 -7.21 22.27
C LEU A 314 21.35 -6.86 22.93
N SER A 315 20.57 -7.86 23.35
CA SER A 315 19.35 -7.65 24.13
C SER A 315 19.02 -8.83 25.04
N GLU A 316 18.36 -8.55 26.16
CA GLU A 316 17.78 -9.53 27.11
C GLU A 316 16.32 -9.16 27.42
N SER A 317 15.45 -10.14 27.65
CA SER A 317 14.02 -9.89 27.91
C SER A 317 13.34 -10.90 28.84
N ASP A 318 12.27 -10.44 29.49
CA ASP A 318 11.33 -11.22 30.30
C ASP A 318 9.89 -10.81 29.90
N GLY A 319 9.11 -11.77 29.43
CA GLY A 319 7.74 -11.57 28.95
C GLY A 319 6.66 -11.57 30.06
N THR A 320 7.05 -11.40 31.32
CA THR A 320 6.10 -11.29 32.43
C THR A 320 5.57 -9.86 32.58
N PHE A 321 4.23 -9.73 32.58
CA PHE A 321 3.55 -8.43 32.67
C PHE A 321 3.53 -7.89 34.12
N GLU A 322 4.51 -7.06 34.49
CA GLU A 322 4.63 -6.45 35.81
C GLU A 322 4.72 -4.91 35.77
N ILE A 323 4.69 -4.28 36.95
CA ILE A 323 4.81 -2.82 37.16
C ILE A 323 6.25 -2.44 37.61
N SER A 324 7.07 -3.44 37.94
CA SER A 324 8.41 -3.25 38.50
C SER A 324 9.37 -4.28 37.90
N HIS A 325 10.27 -3.79 37.08
CA HIS A 325 11.05 -4.55 36.10
C HIS A 325 12.46 -4.83 36.61
N SER A 326 13.03 -5.97 36.24
CA SER A 326 14.35 -6.43 36.73
C SER A 326 15.00 -7.46 35.79
N VAL A 327 15.77 -6.99 34.82
CA VAL A 327 16.52 -7.84 33.88
C VAL A 327 17.99 -7.95 34.31
N LEU A 328 18.58 -9.14 34.18
CA LEU A 328 20.00 -9.39 34.49
C LEU A 328 20.79 -9.55 33.19
N LEU A 329 21.69 -8.61 32.92
CA LEU A 329 22.67 -8.70 31.84
C LEU A 329 23.86 -9.53 32.31
N SER A 330 24.32 -10.46 31.47
CA SER A 330 25.41 -11.41 31.75
C SER A 330 26.50 -11.36 30.67
N ASP A 331 27.57 -12.12 30.86
CA ASP A 331 28.70 -12.28 29.92
C ASP A 331 29.34 -10.96 29.43
N LEU A 332 29.29 -9.94 30.29
CA LEU A 332 29.86 -8.61 30.03
C LEU A 332 31.39 -8.62 30.17
N SER A 333 32.05 -7.71 29.46
CA SER A 333 33.49 -7.47 29.60
C SER A 333 33.80 -6.62 30.85
N PRO A 334 34.82 -6.94 31.66
CA PRO A 334 35.21 -6.13 32.82
C PRO A 334 35.67 -4.71 32.49
N GLY A 335 35.48 -3.79 33.44
CA GLY A 335 35.93 -2.39 33.36
C GLY A 335 35.44 -1.62 32.13
N THR A 336 34.33 -2.04 31.53
CA THR A 336 33.88 -1.63 30.20
C THR A 336 32.59 -0.82 30.28
N LEU A 337 32.53 0.28 29.54
CA LEU A 337 31.34 1.14 29.43
C LEU A 337 30.35 0.49 28.46
N TYR A 338 29.12 0.27 28.94
CA TYR A 338 27.98 -0.17 28.15
C TYR A 338 26.93 0.94 28.06
N HIS A 339 26.40 1.11 26.86
CA HIS A 339 25.18 1.84 26.56
C HIS A 339 23.99 0.88 26.64
N PHE A 340 22.84 1.35 27.11
CA PHE A 340 21.60 0.56 27.12
C PHE A 340 20.34 1.43 27.01
N GLN A 341 19.26 0.79 26.58
CA GLN A 341 17.91 1.33 26.52
C GLN A 341 16.94 0.25 27.00
N VAL A 342 15.96 0.63 27.83
CA VAL A 342 14.88 -0.26 28.24
C VAL A 342 13.64 -0.03 27.40
N LEU A 343 12.93 -1.12 27.10
CA LEU A 343 11.67 -1.18 26.39
C LEU A 343 10.67 -1.94 27.28
N SER A 344 9.44 -1.45 27.32
CA SER A 344 8.30 -2.13 27.91
C SER A 344 7.10 -2.05 26.96
N THR A 345 6.48 -3.20 26.73
CA THR A 345 5.27 -3.40 25.92
C THR A 345 4.11 -3.76 26.83
N ASP A 346 2.97 -3.09 26.76
CA ASP A 346 1.80 -3.46 27.57
C ASP A 346 1.03 -4.68 26.98
N ALA A 347 -0.03 -5.12 27.67
CA ALA A 347 -0.85 -6.24 27.21
C ALA A 347 -1.76 -5.90 26.00
N SER A 348 -1.86 -4.62 25.65
CA SER A 348 -2.56 -4.04 24.49
C SER A 348 -1.64 -3.90 23.27
N LEU A 349 -0.32 -4.07 23.48
CA LEU A 349 0.81 -3.97 22.57
C LEU A 349 1.30 -2.54 22.26
N ASN A 350 0.98 -1.55 23.11
CA ASN A 350 1.61 -0.22 23.07
C ASN A 350 3.04 -0.29 23.63
N GLN A 351 3.96 0.57 23.16
CA GLN A 351 5.41 0.38 23.37
C GLN A 351 6.16 1.66 23.76
N ALA A 352 6.76 1.65 24.95
CA ALA A 352 7.60 2.75 25.42
C ALA A 352 9.09 2.38 25.44
N PHE A 353 9.93 3.34 25.06
CA PHE A 353 11.38 3.26 25.15
C PHE A 353 11.94 4.32 26.09
N SER A 354 12.97 3.99 26.86
CA SER A 354 13.75 4.99 27.59
C SER A 354 14.62 5.86 26.66
N SER A 355 15.29 6.88 27.20
CA SER A 355 16.49 7.42 26.54
C SER A 355 17.64 6.40 26.63
N ASP A 356 18.71 6.65 25.86
CA ASP A 356 20.05 6.08 26.13
C ASP A 356 20.42 6.30 27.61
N GLN A 357 21.00 5.27 28.20
CA GLN A 357 21.55 5.22 29.55
C GLN A 357 22.90 4.50 29.50
N THR A 358 23.75 4.70 30.51
CA THR A 358 25.08 4.07 30.55
C THR A 358 25.42 3.53 31.91
N PHE A 359 26.09 2.38 31.95
CA PHE A 359 26.79 1.86 33.12
C PHE A 359 28.19 1.39 32.73
N THR A 360 29.05 1.19 33.72
CA THR A 360 30.37 0.59 33.52
C THR A 360 30.46 -0.62 34.43
N THR A 361 30.86 -1.78 33.90
CA THR A 361 31.18 -2.95 34.72
C THR A 361 32.34 -2.66 35.66
N ASP A 362 32.39 -3.33 36.81
CA ASP A 362 33.54 -3.22 37.71
C ASP A 362 34.81 -3.71 37.01
N SER A 363 35.96 -3.15 37.40
CA SER A 363 37.25 -3.66 36.97
C SER A 363 37.52 -5.02 37.60
N ASP A 364 37.88 -6.01 36.79
CA ASP A 364 38.43 -7.28 37.26
C ASP A 364 39.74 -7.05 38.05
N ASP A 365 39.90 -7.73 39.18
CA ASP A 365 40.85 -7.38 40.25
C ASP A 365 41.75 -8.59 40.57
N ALA A 366 43.04 -8.50 40.24
CA ALA A 366 43.97 -9.64 40.26
C ALA A 366 43.98 -10.43 41.61
N PRO A 367 44.05 -11.78 41.56
CA PRO A 367 43.76 -12.65 42.69
C PRO A 367 44.77 -12.54 43.84
N GLY A 368 44.35 -13.06 45.00
CA GLY A 368 45.15 -13.09 46.21
C GLY A 368 46.45 -13.88 46.06
N ASN A 369 47.52 -13.43 46.74
CA ASN A 369 48.72 -14.25 46.89
C ASN A 369 48.39 -15.58 47.56
N VAL A 370 48.98 -16.68 47.09
CA VAL A 370 48.86 -17.98 47.78
C VAL A 370 49.32 -17.87 49.23
N SER A 371 48.57 -18.47 50.14
CA SER A 371 48.81 -18.42 51.58
C SER A 371 49.54 -19.67 52.07
N SER A 372 50.08 -19.61 53.28
CA SER A 372 50.75 -20.74 53.95
C SER A 372 51.90 -21.40 53.17
N LEU A 373 52.50 -20.69 52.19
CA LEU A 373 53.60 -21.19 51.37
C LEU A 373 54.77 -21.64 52.27
N SER A 374 55.10 -22.92 52.16
CA SER A 374 56.16 -23.59 52.90
C SER A 374 57.00 -24.47 51.98
N ILE A 375 58.17 -24.89 52.46
CA ILE A 375 59.08 -25.75 51.72
C ILE A 375 59.72 -26.77 52.67
N GLU A 376 59.78 -28.03 52.23
CA GLU A 376 60.47 -29.13 52.91
C GLU A 376 61.72 -29.52 52.11
N GLU A 377 62.86 -29.66 52.80
CA GLU A 377 64.16 -29.93 52.18
C GLU A 377 64.48 -31.43 52.23
N GLY A 378 64.78 -32.03 51.07
CA GLY A 378 65.15 -33.45 50.96
C GLY A 378 66.37 -33.68 50.08
N ASP A 379 66.75 -34.94 49.91
CA ASP A 379 67.93 -35.32 49.12
C ASP A 379 67.67 -35.13 47.62
N GLY A 380 68.35 -34.15 47.01
CA GLY A 380 68.18 -33.77 45.62
C GLY A 380 66.81 -33.19 45.27
N GLN A 381 65.99 -32.81 46.26
CA GLN A 381 64.63 -32.33 46.04
C GLN A 381 64.17 -31.26 47.05
N LEU A 382 63.15 -30.49 46.65
CA LEU A 382 62.38 -29.60 47.51
C LEU A 382 60.89 -29.85 47.28
N ILE A 383 60.12 -29.99 48.36
CA ILE A 383 58.66 -30.10 48.29
C ILE A 383 58.07 -28.76 48.73
N LEU A 384 57.44 -28.04 47.80
CA LEU A 384 56.71 -26.82 48.09
C LEU A 384 55.24 -27.18 48.38
N SER A 385 54.61 -26.51 49.34
CA SER A 385 53.16 -26.59 49.57
C SER A 385 52.57 -25.25 49.98
N TRP A 386 51.35 -24.97 49.56
CA TRP A 386 50.64 -23.71 49.78
C TRP A 386 49.12 -23.93 49.76
N VAL A 387 48.36 -22.88 50.05
CA VAL A 387 46.91 -22.83 49.90
C VAL A 387 46.59 -21.72 48.91
N ASN A 388 45.90 -22.07 47.83
CA ASN A 388 45.41 -21.13 46.81
C ASN A 388 44.48 -20.07 47.45
N PRO A 389 44.33 -18.87 46.85
CA PRO A 389 43.31 -17.94 47.30
C PRO A 389 41.89 -18.48 46.99
N THR A 390 40.86 -17.77 47.44
CA THR A 390 39.44 -18.15 47.29
C THR A 390 38.69 -17.32 46.26
N ASP A 391 39.42 -16.69 45.35
CA ASP A 391 38.86 -15.90 44.25
C ASP A 391 38.21 -16.88 43.24
N GLY A 392 37.02 -16.54 42.73
CA GLY A 392 36.12 -17.50 42.05
C GLY A 392 36.55 -17.87 40.63
N ASP A 393 37.43 -17.06 40.06
CA ASP A 393 37.99 -17.00 38.72
C ASP A 393 39.43 -17.56 38.64
N LEU A 394 39.95 -18.09 39.75
CA LEU A 394 41.33 -18.58 39.85
C LEU A 394 41.58 -19.79 38.94
N VAL A 395 42.25 -19.56 37.81
CA VAL A 395 42.68 -20.62 36.87
C VAL A 395 43.93 -21.37 37.36
N GLY A 396 44.83 -20.74 38.12
CA GLY A 396 45.90 -21.49 38.75
C GLY A 396 47.05 -20.72 39.40
N THR A 397 48.20 -21.38 39.49
CA THR A 397 49.44 -20.82 40.02
C THR A 397 50.61 -21.08 39.07
N ARG A 398 51.48 -20.08 38.90
CA ARG A 398 52.74 -20.18 38.18
C ARG A 398 53.89 -20.19 39.18
N ILE A 399 54.73 -21.22 39.13
CA ILE A 399 55.91 -21.35 39.98
C ILE A 399 57.17 -21.05 39.15
N LEU A 400 57.94 -20.03 39.53
CA LEU A 400 59.26 -19.74 38.98
C LEU A 400 60.36 -20.15 39.98
N GLN A 401 61.48 -20.66 39.45
CA GLN A 401 62.69 -21.02 40.18
C GLN A 401 63.89 -20.20 39.69
N CYS A 402 64.71 -19.71 40.63
CA CYS A 402 65.86 -18.85 40.37
C CYS A 402 67.08 -19.28 41.21
N LEU A 403 68.29 -19.04 40.70
CA LEU A 403 69.56 -19.35 41.38
C LEU A 403 70.27 -18.12 42.00
N GLY A 404 69.86 -16.90 41.64
CA GLY A 404 70.57 -15.66 42.01
C GLY A 404 69.90 -14.77 43.07
N GLY A 405 68.68 -15.11 43.47
CA GLY A 405 67.77 -14.29 44.29
C GLY A 405 66.32 -14.62 43.93
N TYR A 406 65.35 -14.04 44.64
CA TYR A 406 63.92 -14.23 44.35
C TYR A 406 63.52 -13.71 42.96
N PRO A 407 62.52 -14.32 42.29
CA PRO A 407 61.96 -13.77 41.05
C PRO A 407 61.32 -12.41 41.32
N THR A 408 61.48 -11.49 40.36
CA THR A 408 60.94 -10.12 40.43
C THR A 408 59.49 -10.01 39.94
N GLY A 409 58.93 -11.08 39.37
CA GLY A 409 57.55 -11.18 38.94
C GLY A 409 57.23 -12.49 38.20
N PRO A 410 55.97 -12.69 37.77
CA PRO A 410 55.48 -13.91 37.09
C PRO A 410 56.01 -14.11 35.66
N THR A 411 56.81 -13.16 35.17
CA THR A 411 57.41 -13.11 33.83
C THR A 411 58.94 -12.89 33.88
N ASP A 412 59.57 -13.13 35.05
CA ASP A 412 61.01 -12.91 35.22
C ASP A 412 61.86 -13.90 34.39
N THR A 413 62.41 -13.40 33.29
CA THR A 413 63.24 -14.16 32.34
C THR A 413 64.61 -14.58 32.87
N ALA A 414 65.02 -14.14 34.07
CA ALA A 414 66.19 -14.67 34.77
C ALA A 414 65.91 -16.00 35.50
N CYS A 415 64.66 -16.45 35.52
CA CYS A 415 64.17 -17.61 36.24
C CYS A 415 63.47 -18.62 35.31
N SER A 416 63.48 -19.89 35.67
CA SER A 416 62.77 -20.95 34.93
C SER A 416 61.39 -21.18 35.51
N ILE A 417 60.35 -21.17 34.68
CA ILE A 417 59.02 -21.67 35.06
C ILE A 417 59.15 -23.18 35.30
N VAL A 418 58.67 -23.65 36.45
CA VAL A 418 58.72 -25.06 36.86
C VAL A 418 57.35 -25.74 36.72
N SER A 419 56.27 -25.00 36.99
CA SER A 419 54.89 -25.48 36.80
C SER A 419 53.92 -24.31 36.60
N THR A 420 52.83 -24.57 35.90
CA THR A 420 51.63 -23.73 35.75
C THR A 420 50.42 -24.63 35.92
N SER A 421 49.75 -24.58 37.07
CA SER A 421 48.59 -25.43 37.38
C SER A 421 47.83 -24.93 38.61
N LEU A 422 46.58 -25.38 38.79
CA LEU A 422 45.76 -25.14 39.99
C LEU A 422 46.23 -25.96 41.23
N GLY A 423 47.34 -26.68 41.14
CA GLY A 423 47.89 -27.48 42.25
C GLY A 423 48.22 -26.66 43.50
N THR A 424 48.24 -27.33 44.65
CA THR A 424 48.57 -26.77 45.97
C THR A 424 49.93 -27.24 46.51
N SER A 425 50.66 -28.05 45.74
CA SER A 425 52.01 -28.51 46.06
C SER A 425 52.83 -28.84 44.81
N LEU A 426 54.16 -28.84 44.96
CA LEU A 426 55.11 -29.16 43.89
C LEU A 426 56.37 -29.80 44.47
N THR A 427 56.66 -31.05 44.08
CA THR A 427 57.92 -31.72 44.38
C THR A 427 58.91 -31.49 43.24
N GLN A 428 59.84 -30.56 43.41
CA GLN A 428 60.91 -30.30 42.43
C GLN A 428 62.11 -31.20 42.75
N THR A 429 62.50 -32.04 41.79
CA THR A 429 63.57 -33.05 41.92
C THR A 429 64.78 -32.74 41.02
N GLY A 430 65.87 -33.49 41.17
CA GLY A 430 67.10 -33.32 40.38
C GLY A 430 67.93 -32.09 40.78
N LEU A 431 67.69 -31.54 41.97
CA LEU A 431 68.38 -30.37 42.50
C LEU A 431 69.74 -30.75 43.10
N THR A 432 70.64 -29.77 43.21
CA THR A 432 71.98 -29.98 43.75
C THR A 432 72.02 -29.66 45.24
N ASN A 433 72.33 -30.67 46.07
CA ASN A 433 72.46 -30.50 47.51
C ASN A 433 73.47 -29.39 47.88
N GLY A 434 73.13 -28.58 48.89
CA GLY A 434 73.91 -27.42 49.31
C GLY A 434 73.80 -26.19 48.38
N THR A 435 73.00 -26.24 47.31
CA THR A 435 72.69 -25.08 46.46
C THR A 435 71.35 -24.49 46.87
N THR A 436 71.29 -23.19 47.18
CA THR A 436 70.04 -22.51 47.51
C THR A 436 69.27 -22.13 46.24
N TYR A 437 68.02 -22.55 46.16
CA TYR A 437 67.07 -22.21 45.12
C TYR A 437 66.01 -21.26 45.70
N TYR A 438 65.69 -20.21 44.96
CA TYR A 438 64.64 -19.25 45.30
C TYR A 438 63.42 -19.52 44.42
N TYR A 439 62.24 -19.42 44.99
CA TYR A 439 60.98 -19.62 44.30
C TYR A 439 60.03 -18.45 44.51
N GLY A 440 59.17 -18.23 43.52
CA GLY A 440 57.95 -17.44 43.66
C GLY A 440 56.76 -18.21 43.11
N VAL A 441 55.67 -18.23 43.87
CA VAL A 441 54.38 -18.82 43.48
C VAL A 441 53.39 -17.67 43.28
N PHE A 442 52.97 -17.48 42.03
CA PHE A 442 52.10 -16.39 41.60
C PHE A 442 50.75 -16.98 41.19
N ALA A 443 49.68 -16.68 41.94
CA ALA A 443 48.31 -17.02 41.54
C ALA A 443 47.91 -16.20 40.30
N TYR A 444 47.03 -16.76 39.46
CA TYR A 444 46.49 -16.10 38.28
C TYR A 444 45.06 -16.56 37.96
N ASP A 445 44.29 -15.62 37.47
CA ASP A 445 42.87 -15.67 37.10
C ASP A 445 42.66 -16.05 35.61
N GLU A 446 41.39 -16.02 35.17
CA GLU A 446 40.98 -16.29 33.78
C GLU A 446 41.30 -15.15 32.81
N ALA A 447 41.32 -13.88 33.27
CA ALA A 447 41.80 -12.74 32.49
C ALA A 447 43.33 -12.76 32.28
N GLY A 448 44.05 -13.61 33.03
CA GLY A 448 45.50 -13.73 33.01
C GLY A 448 46.25 -12.64 33.78
N GLN A 449 45.60 -11.96 34.73
CA GLN A 449 46.30 -11.13 35.70
C GLN A 449 47.08 -12.03 36.69
N PHE A 450 47.94 -11.42 37.51
CA PHE A 450 48.81 -12.16 38.42
C PHE A 450 48.90 -11.49 39.78
N ALA A 451 48.71 -12.29 40.82
CA ALA A 451 49.05 -11.93 42.19
C ALA A 451 50.53 -11.51 42.30
N SER A 452 50.85 -10.61 43.24
CA SER A 452 52.22 -10.11 43.46
C SER A 452 53.29 -11.16 43.76
N GLY A 453 52.88 -12.37 44.17
CA GLY A 453 53.71 -13.54 44.39
C GLY A 453 54.06 -13.81 45.85
N ALA A 454 53.87 -15.05 46.29
CA ALA A 454 54.42 -15.55 47.54
C ALA A 454 55.83 -16.11 47.31
N LEU A 455 56.80 -15.74 48.16
CA LEU A 455 58.23 -16.01 47.94
C LEU A 455 58.80 -16.95 49.02
N VAL A 456 59.57 -17.96 48.61
CA VAL A 456 60.23 -18.93 49.51
C VAL A 456 61.60 -19.33 48.96
N LEU A 457 62.51 -19.80 49.80
CA LEU A 457 63.80 -20.38 49.38
C LEU A 457 64.06 -21.69 50.11
N GLY A 458 64.83 -22.58 49.47
CA GLY A 458 65.23 -23.87 50.05
C GLY A 458 66.57 -24.35 49.48
N THR A 459 67.27 -25.15 50.26
CA THR A 459 68.62 -25.67 49.98
C THR A 459 68.61 -27.18 50.24
N PRO A 460 68.48 -28.04 49.21
CA PRO A 460 68.42 -29.49 49.38
C PRO A 460 69.60 -30.02 50.21
N GLN A 461 69.36 -31.01 51.06
CA GLN A 461 70.39 -31.61 51.92
C GLN A 461 70.45 -33.12 51.66
N ALA A 462 71.66 -33.69 51.67
CA ALA A 462 71.82 -35.14 51.56
C ALA A 462 71.18 -35.83 52.77
N SER A 463 70.52 -36.97 52.55
CA SER A 463 69.89 -37.75 53.60
C SER A 463 70.92 -38.28 54.59
N GLU A 464 70.74 -38.04 55.90
CA GLU A 464 71.59 -38.61 56.94
C GLU A 464 71.08 -40.02 57.30
N GLU A 465 71.94 -41.02 57.14
CA GLU A 465 71.58 -42.44 57.12
C GLU A 465 71.17 -42.98 58.52
N GLU A 466 69.86 -42.98 58.82
CA GLU A 466 69.35 -43.58 60.07
C GLU A 466 69.56 -45.11 60.10
N VAL A 467 70.12 -45.58 61.22
CA VAL A 467 70.44 -46.99 61.45
C VAL A 467 69.23 -47.71 62.05
N PRO A 468 68.72 -48.80 61.44
CA PRO A 468 67.47 -49.43 61.87
C PRO A 468 67.57 -50.13 63.24
N SER A 469 66.50 -50.04 64.02
CA SER A 469 66.30 -50.77 65.28
C SER A 469 65.58 -52.12 65.07
N ASP A 470 65.86 -53.07 65.95
CA ASP A 470 65.54 -54.50 65.80
C ASP A 470 64.22 -54.93 66.47
N GLY A 471 63.57 -55.94 65.88
CA GLY A 471 62.47 -56.75 66.43
C GLY A 471 61.06 -56.14 66.43
N THR A 472 59.97 -56.93 66.51
CA THR A 472 59.79 -58.39 66.37
C THR A 472 58.28 -58.71 66.31
N ASP A 473 57.91 -59.82 65.67
CA ASP A 473 56.73 -60.71 65.87
C ASP A 473 55.40 -60.17 66.43
N GLY A 474 54.26 -60.60 65.85
CA GLY A 474 52.97 -60.60 66.58
C GLY A 474 51.70 -60.81 65.75
N GLU A 475 51.14 -62.02 65.78
CA GLU A 475 49.88 -62.41 65.14
C GLU A 475 48.61 -61.82 65.83
N ASP A 476 47.46 -61.99 65.14
CA ASP A 476 46.14 -62.36 65.69
C ASP A 476 45.11 -61.29 66.16
N ARG A 477 44.00 -61.25 65.39
CA ARG A 477 42.57 -61.41 65.80
C ARG A 477 41.87 -60.41 66.75
N ASP A 478 40.79 -59.85 66.18
CA ASP A 478 39.38 -59.85 66.69
C ASP A 478 39.05 -59.12 68.01
N GLY A 479 37.80 -58.63 68.14
CA GLY A 479 37.31 -58.02 69.38
C GLY A 479 36.32 -56.85 69.25
N SER A 480 35.14 -57.12 68.67
CA SER A 480 33.99 -56.19 68.65
C SER A 480 33.62 -55.57 70.01
N THR A 481 33.13 -54.32 70.02
CA THR A 481 31.94 -53.96 70.81
C THR A 481 31.18 -52.75 70.24
N ASP A 482 29.95 -53.03 69.81
CA ASP A 482 28.81 -52.14 69.45
C ASP A 482 28.06 -51.72 70.77
N PRO A 483 26.82 -51.15 70.83
CA PRO A 483 25.87 -50.75 69.77
C PRO A 483 25.08 -49.42 70.04
N GLU A 484 23.95 -49.27 69.32
CA GLU A 484 22.68 -48.52 69.62
C GLU A 484 22.50 -47.12 68.98
N THR A 485 21.39 -46.79 68.26
CA THR A 485 20.21 -47.49 67.62
C THR A 485 19.44 -46.42 66.79
N GLU A 486 18.40 -46.58 65.94
CA GLU A 486 17.51 -47.56 65.25
C GLU A 486 17.01 -46.79 63.96
N THR A 487 16.43 -47.25 62.84
CA THR A 487 16.11 -48.51 62.09
C THR A 487 15.72 -48.06 60.63
N GLY A 488 15.50 -48.88 59.59
CA GLY A 488 15.58 -50.34 59.40
C GLY A 488 15.25 -50.75 57.95
N THR A 489 15.62 -51.97 57.57
CA THR A 489 15.48 -52.67 56.26
C THR A 489 14.05 -53.22 56.01
N PRO A 490 13.69 -53.96 54.91
CA PRO A 490 14.48 -54.71 53.88
C PRO A 490 14.02 -54.46 52.40
N THR A 491 14.38 -55.20 51.33
CA THR A 491 14.92 -56.58 51.14
C THR A 491 15.60 -56.81 49.76
N GLU A 492 16.43 -57.87 49.67
CA GLU A 492 16.68 -58.76 48.49
C GLU A 492 17.50 -58.27 47.26
N ASP A 493 18.82 -58.32 47.44
CA ASP A 493 19.87 -58.96 46.60
C ASP A 493 19.53 -60.41 46.12
N PRO A 494 20.39 -61.15 45.33
CA PRO A 494 21.57 -60.78 44.51
C PRO A 494 21.65 -61.55 43.13
N GLU A 495 22.77 -61.40 42.39
CA GLU A 495 23.59 -62.45 41.70
C GLU A 495 24.77 -61.71 40.99
N GLU A 496 26.05 -61.83 41.37
CA GLU A 496 27.05 -62.91 41.10
C GLU A 496 27.39 -63.10 39.59
N GLU A 497 28.63 -63.28 39.11
CA GLU A 497 29.96 -63.48 39.75
C GLU A 497 31.14 -63.22 38.75
N THR A 498 32.36 -62.91 39.22
CA THR A 498 33.70 -63.18 38.59
C THR A 498 34.10 -62.58 37.21
N ASP A 499 35.39 -62.56 36.77
CA ASP A 499 36.72 -62.36 37.41
C ASP A 499 37.82 -62.25 36.31
N ASP A 500 39.01 -61.75 36.70
CA ASP A 500 40.36 -61.91 36.11
C ASP A 500 40.74 -61.39 34.69
N THR A 501 41.96 -60.83 34.61
CA THR A 501 42.69 -60.34 33.41
C THR A 501 43.96 -61.20 33.18
N PRO A 502 44.89 -60.96 32.22
CA PRO A 502 44.94 -60.10 31.01
C PRO A 502 45.15 -61.06 29.76
N PRO A 503 46.13 -61.00 28.81
CA PRO A 503 47.05 -59.94 28.33
C PRO A 503 47.29 -59.83 26.79
N SER A 504 47.98 -58.74 26.42
CA SER A 504 48.88 -58.53 25.27
C SER A 504 48.40 -58.69 23.81
N ASP A 505 48.46 -57.56 23.11
CA ASP A 505 48.91 -57.34 21.73
C ASP A 505 48.03 -57.71 20.50
N SER A 506 47.63 -56.63 19.81
CA SER A 506 47.75 -56.48 18.34
C SER A 506 46.80 -57.29 17.42
N ALA A 507 45.53 -56.89 17.38
CA ALA A 507 44.70 -56.96 16.17
C ALA A 507 43.66 -55.81 16.15
N VAL A 508 43.75 -54.90 15.18
CA VAL A 508 42.73 -53.86 14.94
C VAL A 508 41.64 -54.43 14.04
N SER A 509 40.38 -54.09 14.33
CA SER A 509 39.20 -54.43 13.53
C SER A 509 38.27 -53.22 13.52
N CYS A 510 38.24 -52.47 12.43
CA CYS A 510 37.32 -51.34 12.24
C CYS A 510 35.91 -51.86 11.87
N GLY A 511 34.85 -51.13 12.23
CA GLY A 511 33.49 -51.31 11.68
C GLY A 511 32.39 -51.64 12.69
N ASP A 512 31.90 -50.63 13.41
CA ASP A 512 30.73 -50.70 14.30
C ASP A 512 29.82 -49.45 14.27
N ASP A 513 29.75 -48.75 13.12
CA ASP A 513 28.72 -47.76 12.72
C ASP A 513 28.49 -46.53 13.66
N VAL A 514 29.33 -46.29 14.68
CA VAL A 514 29.19 -45.17 15.63
C VAL A 514 30.54 -44.52 15.93
N CYS A 515 30.78 -43.32 15.40
CA CYS A 515 31.99 -42.55 15.70
C CYS A 515 32.01 -42.07 17.17
N SER A 516 33.20 -42.04 17.78
CA SER A 516 33.41 -41.52 19.14
C SER A 516 34.61 -40.57 19.21
N GLU A 517 34.62 -39.64 20.17
CA GLU A 517 35.60 -38.54 20.27
C GLU A 517 37.06 -38.95 20.55
N THR A 518 37.36 -40.26 20.56
CA THR A 518 38.71 -40.82 20.76
C THR A 518 39.37 -41.36 19.48
N GLU A 519 38.72 -41.24 18.32
CA GLU A 519 39.28 -41.70 17.04
C GLU A 519 40.04 -40.60 16.30
N SER A 520 41.04 -40.99 15.48
CA SER A 520 41.83 -40.05 14.67
C SER A 520 42.29 -40.66 13.34
N SER A 521 42.54 -39.81 12.35
CA SER A 521 42.54 -40.16 10.92
C SER A 521 43.70 -41.02 10.39
N GLU A 522 44.56 -41.56 11.25
CA GLU A 522 45.71 -42.40 10.83
C GLU A 522 45.55 -43.92 11.08
N SER A 523 44.43 -44.41 11.64
CA SER A 523 44.27 -45.84 11.98
C SER A 523 43.22 -46.67 11.21
N CYS A 524 42.15 -46.10 10.65
CA CYS A 524 41.09 -46.83 9.92
C CYS A 524 40.56 -46.03 8.71
N PRO A 525 41.11 -46.22 7.49
CA PRO A 525 40.71 -45.43 6.32
C PRO A 525 39.83 -46.20 5.32
N GLU A 526 38.55 -46.46 5.63
CA GLU A 526 37.56 -46.86 4.59
C GLU A 526 36.07 -46.52 4.84
N ASP A 527 35.65 -46.04 6.04
CA ASP A 527 34.24 -45.70 6.34
C ASP A 527 33.89 -44.19 6.38
N CYS A 528 34.85 -43.29 6.10
CA CYS A 528 34.60 -41.85 5.93
C CYS A 528 35.11 -41.37 4.57
N GLY A 529 34.19 -41.06 3.64
CA GLY A 529 34.51 -40.68 2.26
C GLY A 529 34.38 -39.18 1.98
N GLU A 530 35.42 -38.57 1.42
CA GLU A 530 35.40 -37.19 0.90
C GLU A 530 34.65 -37.07 -0.44
N THR A 531 33.99 -35.93 -0.67
CA THR A 531 33.74 -35.42 -2.03
C THR A 531 33.98 -33.91 -2.11
N ASP A 532 35.09 -33.52 -2.74
CA ASP A 532 35.36 -32.14 -3.19
C ASP A 532 34.40 -31.72 -4.32
N GLU A 533 34.29 -30.40 -4.56
CA GLU A 533 33.33 -29.74 -5.47
C GLU A 533 33.11 -30.42 -6.84
N PRO A 534 31.87 -30.34 -7.37
CA PRO A 534 31.74 -29.55 -8.60
C PRO A 534 30.42 -28.76 -8.76
N THR A 535 30.53 -27.44 -8.85
CA THR A 535 29.51 -26.49 -9.39
C THR A 535 28.27 -26.26 -8.51
N SER A 536 27.99 -24.99 -8.19
CA SER A 536 26.79 -24.56 -7.47
C SER A 536 25.50 -24.79 -8.29
N LEU A 537 24.75 -25.83 -7.97
CA LEU A 537 23.37 -26.08 -8.39
C LEU A 537 22.70 -26.99 -7.35
N GLY A 538 21.68 -26.46 -6.66
CA GLY A 538 21.02 -27.09 -5.51
C GLY A 538 21.34 -26.34 -4.21
N ALA A 539 20.32 -25.69 -3.65
CA ALA A 539 20.30 -25.30 -2.24
C ALA A 539 19.82 -26.48 -1.38
N GLU A 540 20.03 -26.43 -0.07
CA GLU A 540 19.50 -27.44 0.85
C GLU A 540 17.98 -27.25 1.11
N GLU A 541 17.32 -28.24 1.69
CA GLU A 541 15.86 -28.27 1.93
C GLU A 541 15.56 -27.83 3.37
N GLY A 542 15.35 -26.52 3.59
CA GLY A 542 14.88 -25.94 4.86
C GLY A 542 15.76 -24.83 5.48
N ASP A 543 15.85 -23.67 4.82
CA ASP A 543 16.64 -22.50 5.27
C ASP A 543 15.86 -21.18 5.07
N LEU A 544 14.54 -21.19 5.32
CA LEU A 544 13.67 -20.02 5.12
C LEU A 544 13.73 -19.06 6.33
N SER A 545 14.37 -17.91 6.15
CA SER A 545 14.59 -16.92 7.22
C SER A 545 13.61 -15.74 7.17
N ASP A 546 13.55 -14.94 8.24
CA ASP A 546 12.76 -13.69 8.26
C ASP A 546 13.30 -12.64 7.28
N ALA A 547 14.59 -12.72 6.91
CA ALA A 547 15.20 -11.90 5.88
C ALA A 547 14.73 -12.26 4.44
N ASP A 548 14.10 -13.41 4.23
CA ASP A 548 13.52 -13.82 2.94
C ASP A 548 12.09 -13.30 2.74
N LEU A 549 11.46 -12.74 3.78
CA LEU A 549 10.15 -12.10 3.71
C LEU A 549 10.28 -10.66 3.19
N ILE A 550 9.83 -10.43 1.96
CA ILE A 550 9.85 -9.11 1.32
C ILE A 550 8.49 -8.42 1.49
N TYR A 551 8.50 -7.30 2.22
CA TYR A 551 7.33 -6.48 2.48
C TYR A 551 7.27 -5.30 1.49
N LEU A 552 6.21 -5.22 0.70
CA LEU A 552 6.05 -4.26 -0.39
C LEU A 552 4.77 -3.43 -0.22
N VAL A 553 4.91 -2.12 -0.25
CA VAL A 553 3.81 -1.15 -0.09
C VAL A 553 3.82 -0.10 -1.20
N ALA A 554 2.80 0.76 -1.20
CA ALA A 554 2.67 1.88 -2.11
C ALA A 554 2.70 1.46 -3.60
N ASP A 555 1.89 0.46 -3.98
CA ASP A 555 1.83 -0.07 -5.36
C ASP A 555 3.19 -0.68 -5.78
N GLU A 556 3.69 -1.60 -4.93
CA GLU A 556 4.92 -2.41 -5.11
C GLU A 556 6.24 -1.62 -5.22
N SER A 557 6.20 -0.31 -4.92
CA SER A 557 7.26 0.63 -5.26
C SER A 557 8.15 1.07 -4.08
N ILE A 558 7.78 0.68 -2.86
CA ILE A 558 8.60 0.80 -1.64
C ILE A 558 8.68 -0.59 -0.99
N THR A 559 9.91 -1.06 -0.78
CA THR A 559 10.20 -2.18 0.13
C THR A 559 10.37 -1.63 1.54
N LEU A 560 9.73 -2.26 2.51
CA LEU A 560 9.93 -1.93 3.93
C LEU A 560 11.14 -2.71 4.46
N GLU A 561 11.95 -2.04 5.28
CA GLU A 561 13.05 -2.65 6.03
C GLU A 561 12.53 -3.12 7.40
N THR A 562 12.94 -4.30 7.86
CA THR A 562 12.66 -4.76 9.23
C THR A 562 13.35 -3.84 10.25
N THR A 563 12.68 -3.58 11.37
CA THR A 563 13.31 -2.94 12.52
C THR A 563 14.33 -3.88 13.17
N ARG A 564 15.16 -3.37 14.08
CA ARG A 564 16.16 -4.18 14.81
C ARG A 564 15.54 -5.29 15.69
N SER A 565 14.22 -5.30 15.88
CA SER A 565 13.46 -6.33 16.61
C SER A 565 12.68 -7.29 15.70
N GLY A 566 12.91 -7.29 14.38
CA GLY A 566 12.24 -8.19 13.43
C GLY A 566 10.78 -7.82 13.11
N VAL A 567 10.35 -6.60 13.48
CA VAL A 567 9.01 -6.06 13.26
C VAL A 567 9.02 -5.19 12.00
N VAL A 568 7.91 -5.16 11.25
CA VAL A 568 7.71 -4.28 10.10
C VAL A 568 6.55 -3.33 10.39
N GLU A 569 6.82 -2.03 10.37
CA GLU A 569 5.82 -0.99 10.63
C GLU A 569 5.00 -0.67 9.37
N VAL A 570 3.68 -0.52 9.52
CA VAL A 570 2.74 -0.29 8.41
C VAL A 570 1.62 0.67 8.77
N LEU A 571 1.12 1.42 7.79
CA LEU A 571 0.01 2.35 7.96
C LEU A 571 -1.35 1.64 7.78
N PRO A 572 -2.36 1.93 8.61
CA PRO A 572 -3.69 1.34 8.52
C PRO A 572 -4.38 1.62 7.18
N THR A 573 -5.30 0.73 6.77
CA THR A 573 -6.06 0.75 5.48
C THR A 573 -5.23 0.65 4.19
N SER A 574 -3.89 0.64 4.28
CA SER A 574 -3.04 0.51 3.09
C SER A 574 -2.95 -0.94 2.61
N THR A 575 -2.62 -1.10 1.32
CA THR A 575 -2.37 -2.43 0.72
C THR A 575 -0.91 -2.82 0.92
N LEU A 576 -0.71 -4.02 1.48
CA LEU A 576 0.58 -4.64 1.70
C LEU A 576 0.66 -5.91 0.85
N ARG A 577 1.72 -6.05 0.08
CA ARG A 577 2.14 -7.33 -0.50
C ARG A 577 3.23 -7.93 0.38
N ILE A 578 3.06 -9.18 0.76
CA ILE A 578 4.14 -10.02 1.30
C ILE A 578 4.57 -10.97 0.18
N ALA A 579 5.88 -11.07 -0.05
CA ALA A 579 6.45 -11.92 -1.08
C ALA A 579 7.70 -12.67 -0.57
N ILE A 580 7.97 -13.83 -1.15
CA ILE A 580 9.18 -14.63 -0.93
C ILE A 580 9.82 -14.94 -2.29
N PRO A 581 11.15 -14.80 -2.46
CA PRO A 581 11.84 -15.23 -3.68
C PRO A 581 11.65 -16.71 -3.99
N GLU A 582 11.40 -17.05 -5.25
CA GLU A 582 11.42 -18.45 -5.72
C GLU A 582 12.78 -19.11 -5.44
N SER A 583 13.87 -18.33 -5.40
CA SER A 583 15.22 -18.81 -5.06
C SER A 583 15.46 -19.06 -3.57
N ALA A 584 14.54 -18.69 -2.68
CA ALA A 584 14.62 -18.93 -1.23
C ALA A 584 13.82 -20.17 -0.80
N ILE A 585 13.23 -20.90 -1.75
CA ILE A 585 12.38 -22.07 -1.49
C ILE A 585 12.82 -23.23 -2.40
N SER A 586 12.87 -24.45 -1.85
CA SER A 586 13.36 -25.63 -2.56
C SER A 586 12.39 -26.13 -3.65
N ASP A 587 12.93 -26.80 -4.67
CA ASP A 587 12.15 -27.42 -5.75
C ASP A 587 11.08 -28.39 -5.20
N GLY A 588 9.87 -28.36 -5.79
CA GLY A 588 8.78 -29.28 -5.42
C GLY A 588 7.84 -28.75 -4.33
N VAL A 589 7.61 -27.44 -4.27
CA VAL A 589 6.56 -26.82 -3.43
C VAL A 589 5.17 -27.35 -3.81
N ARG A 590 4.39 -27.80 -2.81
CA ARG A 590 3.00 -28.21 -2.96
C ARG A 590 2.02 -27.08 -2.60
N THR A 591 2.26 -26.36 -1.52
CA THR A 591 1.46 -25.22 -1.05
C THR A 591 2.32 -24.29 -0.18
N ILE A 592 2.08 -22.98 -0.27
CA ILE A 592 2.62 -21.99 0.67
C ILE A 592 1.45 -21.22 1.27
N VAL A 593 1.36 -21.25 2.60
CA VAL A 593 0.28 -20.65 3.37
C VAL A 593 0.84 -19.50 4.20
N LEU A 594 0.41 -18.28 3.92
CA LEU A 594 0.67 -17.09 4.71
C LEU A 594 -0.48 -16.90 5.70
N THR A 595 -0.19 -16.77 6.98
CA THR A 595 -1.12 -16.40 8.04
C THR A 595 -0.73 -15.02 8.57
N VAL A 596 -1.71 -14.12 8.73
CA VAL A 596 -1.52 -12.80 9.33
C VAL A 596 -2.62 -12.59 10.38
N GLY A 597 -2.25 -12.65 11.66
CA GLY A 597 -3.22 -12.66 12.76
C GLY A 597 -4.15 -13.88 12.68
N SER A 598 -5.46 -13.65 12.48
CA SER A 598 -6.46 -14.70 12.26
C SER A 598 -6.58 -15.16 10.81
N ASP A 599 -6.07 -14.38 9.86
CA ASP A 599 -6.45 -14.50 8.45
C ASP A 599 -5.42 -15.32 7.68
N THR A 600 -5.88 -16.14 6.73
CA THR A 600 -5.04 -17.12 6.03
C THR A 600 -5.15 -16.97 4.52
N TYR A 601 -4.01 -16.82 3.86
CA TYR A 601 -3.84 -16.55 2.45
C TYR A 601 -2.99 -17.66 1.80
N LEU A 602 -3.36 -18.11 0.61
CA LEU A 602 -2.51 -18.98 -0.20
C LEU A 602 -1.60 -18.10 -1.07
N MET A 603 -0.28 -18.21 -0.92
CA MET A 603 0.65 -17.43 -1.74
C MET A 603 0.69 -17.99 -3.17
N ARG A 604 0.64 -17.11 -4.17
CA ARG A 604 0.66 -17.46 -5.61
C ARG A 604 2.02 -17.16 -6.19
N LEU A 605 2.59 -18.09 -6.97
CA LEU A 605 3.76 -17.81 -7.80
C LEU A 605 3.43 -16.77 -8.88
N ASP A 606 4.37 -15.87 -9.16
CA ASP A 606 4.38 -15.03 -10.34
C ASP A 606 5.62 -15.34 -11.20
N ASP A 607 5.42 -16.17 -12.24
CA ASP A 607 6.44 -16.64 -13.18
C ASP A 607 7.24 -15.51 -13.86
N ALA A 608 6.74 -14.27 -13.86
CA ALA A 608 7.40 -13.13 -14.48
C ALA A 608 8.33 -12.37 -13.51
N LEU A 609 8.15 -12.56 -12.21
CA LEU A 609 8.93 -11.92 -11.14
C LEU A 609 9.81 -12.92 -10.35
N ALA A 610 9.54 -14.22 -10.44
CA ALA A 610 10.16 -15.27 -9.61
C ALA A 610 9.92 -15.02 -8.11
N LEU A 611 8.67 -14.68 -7.76
CA LEU A 611 8.18 -14.41 -6.41
C LEU A 611 6.93 -15.23 -6.12
N PHE A 612 6.85 -15.88 -4.97
CA PHE A 612 5.57 -16.23 -4.37
C PHE A 612 5.03 -15.01 -3.63
N LEU A 613 3.76 -14.64 -3.84
CA LEU A 613 3.18 -13.41 -3.29
C LEU A 613 1.75 -13.57 -2.79
N ALA A 614 1.37 -12.72 -1.85
CA ALA A 614 -0.01 -12.50 -1.41
C ALA A 614 -0.23 -11.00 -1.12
N ASP A 615 -1.39 -10.50 -1.53
CA ASP A 615 -1.85 -9.14 -1.27
C ASP A 615 -2.87 -9.16 -0.11
N LEU A 616 -2.67 -8.30 0.88
CA LEU A 616 -3.60 -8.06 1.99
C LEU A 616 -3.85 -6.56 2.21
N THR A 617 -4.96 -6.24 2.86
CA THR A 617 -5.27 -4.87 3.33
C THR A 617 -5.04 -4.81 4.83
N ILE A 618 -4.24 -3.86 5.28
CA ILE A 618 -3.92 -3.69 6.70
C ILE A 618 -5.17 -3.16 7.44
N PRO A 619 -5.54 -3.72 8.61
CA PRO A 619 -6.73 -3.30 9.35
C PRO A 619 -6.66 -1.83 9.77
N ASN A 620 -7.83 -1.21 9.98
CA ASN A 620 -7.92 0.17 10.47
C ASN A 620 -7.96 0.24 12.01
N VAL A 621 -7.06 -0.51 12.67
CA VAL A 621 -6.96 -0.63 14.12
C VAL A 621 -5.48 -0.73 14.47
N GLN A 622 -5.04 0.00 15.49
CA GLN A 622 -3.67 -0.11 16.00
C GLN A 622 -3.50 -1.47 16.68
N THR A 623 -2.53 -2.26 16.22
CA THR A 623 -2.30 -3.64 16.66
C THR A 623 -0.98 -4.18 16.12
N ILE A 624 -0.44 -5.23 16.75
CA ILE A 624 0.63 -6.04 16.16
C ILE A 624 0.05 -7.37 15.67
N LEU A 625 0.22 -7.67 14.38
CA LEU A 625 -0.22 -8.92 13.76
C LEU A 625 0.98 -9.85 13.61
N GLN A 626 0.91 -11.06 14.18
CA GLN A 626 1.89 -12.10 13.87
C GLN A 626 1.73 -12.52 12.40
N VAL A 627 2.83 -12.45 11.66
CA VAL A 627 2.99 -13.05 10.33
C VAL A 627 3.63 -14.42 10.50
N SER A 628 3.07 -15.45 9.86
CA SER A 628 3.72 -16.75 9.73
C SER A 628 3.52 -17.28 8.34
N VAL A 629 4.58 -17.79 7.70
CA VAL A 629 4.48 -18.53 6.45
C VAL A 629 4.85 -19.98 6.69
N LEU A 630 4.01 -20.89 6.20
CA LEU A 630 4.21 -22.33 6.21
C LEU A 630 4.31 -22.83 4.76
N VAL A 631 5.50 -23.26 4.38
CA VAL A 631 5.76 -24.00 3.14
C VAL A 631 5.48 -25.48 3.38
N THR A 632 4.86 -26.15 2.41
CA THR A 632 4.71 -27.61 2.38
C THR A 632 5.17 -28.13 1.04
N TYR A 633 6.11 -29.06 1.05
CA TYR A 633 6.70 -29.67 -0.15
C TYR A 633 5.94 -30.94 -0.59
N GLU A 634 6.13 -31.38 -1.83
CA GLU A 634 5.59 -32.65 -2.34
C GLU A 634 6.14 -33.88 -1.59
N SER A 635 7.33 -33.74 -0.98
CA SER A 635 7.93 -34.70 -0.05
C SER A 635 7.09 -34.93 1.22
N GLY A 636 6.21 -33.99 1.57
CA GLY A 636 5.48 -33.95 2.84
C GLY A 636 6.28 -33.31 3.99
N VAL A 637 7.49 -32.81 3.71
CA VAL A 637 8.25 -31.93 4.62
C VAL A 637 7.56 -30.55 4.66
N THR A 638 7.70 -29.87 5.79
CA THR A 638 7.21 -28.50 6.01
C THR A 638 8.33 -27.62 6.55
N ASP A 639 8.36 -26.39 6.09
CA ASP A 639 9.31 -25.35 6.50
C ASP A 639 8.50 -24.08 6.86
N SER A 640 8.99 -23.27 7.80
CA SER A 640 8.20 -22.16 8.34
C SER A 640 8.98 -21.02 8.96
N VAL A 641 8.58 -19.80 8.61
CA VAL A 641 9.13 -18.52 9.12
C VAL A 641 8.03 -17.73 9.83
N SER A 642 8.41 -16.86 10.78
CA SER A 642 7.50 -15.89 11.41
C SER A 642 8.14 -14.53 11.63
N SER A 643 7.34 -13.47 11.51
CA SER A 643 7.70 -12.07 11.78
C SER A 643 6.45 -11.33 12.31
N TYR A 644 6.48 -10.02 12.47
CA TYR A 644 5.38 -9.23 13.04
C TYR A 644 5.14 -7.93 12.25
N LEU A 645 3.88 -7.60 12.01
CA LEU A 645 3.45 -6.31 11.44
C LEU A 645 2.91 -5.41 12.54
N HIS A 646 3.51 -4.24 12.76
CA HIS A 646 2.99 -3.23 13.67
C HIS A 646 2.19 -2.18 12.88
N VAL A 647 0.88 -2.08 13.15
CA VAL A 647 -0.01 -1.09 12.52
C VAL A 647 0.07 0.23 13.28
N VAL A 648 0.92 1.13 12.81
CA VAL A 648 1.26 2.39 13.52
C VAL A 648 0.17 3.45 13.38
N THR A 649 0.09 4.35 14.37
CA THR A 649 -0.83 5.50 14.34
C THR A 649 -0.65 6.33 13.06
N PRO A 650 -1.72 6.73 12.36
CA PRO A 650 -1.62 7.74 11.31
C PRO A 650 -1.29 9.11 11.90
N GLY A 651 -0.68 9.98 11.09
CA GLY A 651 -0.51 11.40 11.43
C GLY A 651 -1.87 12.09 11.51
N TYR A 652 -1.97 13.14 12.32
CA TYR A 652 -3.27 13.75 12.68
C TYR A 652 -3.15 15.27 12.80
N VAL A 653 -4.12 16.01 12.26
CA VAL A 653 -4.13 17.48 12.26
C VAL A 653 -5.26 18.04 13.13
N TYR A 654 -4.89 18.79 14.16
CA TYR A 654 -5.81 19.25 15.19
C TYR A 654 -5.65 20.74 15.51
N GLN A 655 -6.63 21.27 16.23
CA GLN A 655 -6.61 22.57 16.90
C GLN A 655 -6.87 22.35 18.40
N VAL A 656 -6.59 23.36 19.23
CA VAL A 656 -6.96 23.35 20.65
C VAL A 656 -8.04 24.40 20.90
N ILE A 657 -9.21 23.97 21.38
CA ILE A 657 -10.34 24.83 21.76
C ILE A 657 -10.56 24.70 23.27
N ASP A 658 -10.46 25.81 24.00
CA ASP A 658 -10.62 25.92 25.46
C ASP A 658 -9.78 24.96 26.36
N GLY A 659 -8.90 24.15 25.76
CA GLY A 659 -8.01 23.20 26.43
C GLY A 659 -8.11 21.76 25.89
N GLU A 660 -9.12 21.47 25.07
CA GLU A 660 -9.36 20.16 24.45
C GLU A 660 -8.89 20.16 22.98
N GLU A 661 -8.39 19.02 22.49
CA GLU A 661 -8.08 18.85 21.05
C GLU A 661 -9.36 18.67 20.23
N ALA A 662 -9.34 19.15 18.98
CA ALA A 662 -10.41 18.93 18.02
C ALA A 662 -9.86 18.81 16.59
N ASP A 663 -10.47 17.93 15.80
CA ASP A 663 -10.13 17.67 14.40
C ASP A 663 -10.09 18.95 13.54
N VAL A 664 -9.15 19.01 12.60
CA VAL A 664 -9.17 19.96 11.48
C VAL A 664 -9.24 19.18 10.16
N SER A 665 -10.35 18.46 9.95
CA SER A 665 -10.59 17.65 8.75
C SER A 665 -10.75 18.45 7.44
N THR A 666 -10.63 19.77 7.49
CA THR A 666 -10.47 20.66 6.32
C THR A 666 -8.99 20.93 5.95
N ALA A 667 -8.04 20.37 6.70
CA ALA A 667 -6.62 20.61 6.47
C ALA A 667 -6.08 19.96 5.18
N THR A 668 -5.13 20.65 4.56
CA THR A 668 -4.26 20.11 3.53
C THR A 668 -2.84 20.02 4.08
N VAL A 669 -2.29 18.82 4.11
CA VAL A 669 -0.92 18.52 4.52
C VAL A 669 0.01 18.41 3.31
N THR A 670 1.21 18.97 3.43
CA THR A 670 2.23 18.98 2.38
C THR A 670 3.55 18.45 2.94
N LEU A 671 4.04 17.35 2.39
CA LEU A 671 5.33 16.76 2.72
C LEU A 671 6.48 17.41 1.94
N PHE A 672 7.58 17.69 2.61
CA PHE A 672 8.83 18.23 2.05
C PHE A 672 9.99 17.28 2.37
N GLU A 673 10.87 17.07 1.40
CA GLU A 673 12.15 16.37 1.51
C GLU A 673 13.28 17.40 1.67
N ASN A 674 14.27 17.13 2.52
CA ASN A 674 15.45 17.98 2.73
C ASN A 674 16.60 17.57 1.79
N VAL A 675 16.56 18.03 0.54
CA VAL A 675 17.59 17.72 -0.46
C VAL A 675 18.78 18.68 -0.32
N GLY A 676 19.73 18.31 0.53
CA GLY A 676 21.02 19.00 0.66
C GLY A 676 20.97 20.32 1.43
N GLY A 677 20.13 20.41 2.48
CA GLY A 677 19.94 21.63 3.27
C GLY A 677 18.91 22.58 2.67
N LYS A 678 18.04 22.07 1.79
CA LYS A 678 16.95 22.82 1.17
C LYS A 678 15.70 21.96 1.12
N LEU A 679 14.63 22.46 1.72
CA LEU A 679 13.29 21.86 1.63
C LEU A 679 12.74 21.98 0.20
N THR A 680 12.29 20.84 -0.32
CA THR A 680 11.58 20.71 -1.61
C THR A 680 10.35 19.85 -1.39
N VAL A 681 9.19 20.22 -1.96
CA VAL A 681 7.97 19.39 -1.88
C VAL A 681 8.29 18.01 -2.45
N TRP A 682 8.05 16.97 -1.65
CA TRP A 682 8.30 15.58 -2.05
C TRP A 682 7.31 15.15 -3.13
N ASP A 683 7.76 14.41 -4.15
CA ASP A 683 6.91 13.95 -5.24
C ASP A 683 6.47 12.51 -4.97
N GLY A 684 5.27 12.32 -4.39
CA GLY A 684 4.70 11.00 -4.12
C GLY A 684 4.25 10.23 -5.36
N SER A 685 4.20 10.87 -6.53
CA SER A 685 3.67 10.30 -7.77
C SER A 685 4.37 9.01 -8.27
N PRO A 686 5.69 8.80 -8.06
CA PRO A 686 6.37 7.53 -8.40
C PRO A 686 5.95 6.36 -7.50
N TRP A 687 5.33 6.65 -6.36
CA TRP A 687 4.92 5.69 -5.33
C TRP A 687 3.39 5.68 -5.15
N SER A 688 2.66 5.94 -6.24
CA SER A 688 1.19 6.01 -6.34
C SER A 688 0.47 6.87 -5.28
N GLN A 689 1.19 7.82 -4.65
CA GLN A 689 0.71 8.67 -3.56
C GLN A 689 0.57 10.14 -3.97
N PHE A 690 -0.35 10.84 -3.32
CA PHE A 690 -0.58 12.27 -3.52
C PHE A 690 0.27 13.11 -2.56
N ASN A 691 0.67 14.32 -3.00
CA ASN A 691 1.24 15.36 -2.14
C ASN A 691 1.10 16.72 -2.86
N PRO A 692 0.50 17.78 -2.28
CA PRO A 692 -0.24 17.79 -1.00
C PRO A 692 -1.42 16.82 -0.96
N THR A 693 -1.77 16.40 0.25
CA THR A 693 -2.90 15.50 0.56
C THR A 693 -3.90 16.25 1.42
N ALA A 694 -5.19 16.13 1.11
CA ALA A 694 -6.23 16.52 2.06
C ALA A 694 -6.33 15.42 3.12
N VAL A 695 -6.42 15.81 4.40
CA VAL A 695 -6.61 14.83 5.48
C VAL A 695 -7.95 14.10 5.33
N ALA A 696 -8.06 12.93 5.95
CA ALA A 696 -9.30 12.17 5.99
C ALA A 696 -10.36 12.86 6.89
N SER A 697 -11.57 12.29 6.96
CA SER A 697 -12.70 12.89 7.69
C SER A 697 -12.50 13.02 9.20
N ASP A 698 -11.61 12.20 9.76
CA ASP A 698 -11.09 12.15 11.12
C ASP A 698 -9.78 12.96 11.28
N ALA A 699 -9.46 13.81 10.29
CA ALA A 699 -8.22 14.58 10.18
C ALA A 699 -6.91 13.76 10.15
N SER A 700 -6.99 12.44 9.88
CA SER A 700 -5.82 11.57 9.74
C SER A 700 -5.12 11.69 8.37
N PHE A 701 -3.84 11.32 8.31
CA PHE A 701 -3.03 11.23 7.09
C PHE A 701 -1.80 10.33 7.30
N GLY A 702 -1.18 9.88 6.21
CA GLY A 702 0.11 9.21 6.26
C GLY A 702 0.73 9.10 4.87
N TRP A 703 2.04 8.87 4.83
CA TRP A 703 2.77 8.55 3.61
C TRP A 703 3.78 7.43 3.84
N TYR A 704 3.95 6.58 2.83
CA TYR A 704 5.15 5.76 2.68
C TYR A 704 6.15 6.52 1.81
N VAL A 705 7.39 6.65 2.28
CA VAL A 705 8.45 7.46 1.66
C VAL A 705 9.78 6.70 1.69
N PRO A 706 10.72 6.93 0.76
CA PRO A 706 12.08 6.38 0.91
C PRO A 706 12.78 6.94 2.15
N ASN A 707 13.56 6.11 2.86
CA ASN A 707 14.36 6.51 4.01
C ASN A 707 15.23 7.76 3.72
N GLY A 708 15.13 8.77 4.60
CA GLY A 708 15.57 10.14 4.31
C GLY A 708 15.15 11.17 5.37
N THR A 709 15.21 12.45 5.03
CA THR A 709 14.93 13.54 5.97
C THR A 709 13.82 14.46 5.46
N TYR A 710 12.79 14.68 6.27
CA TYR A 710 11.51 15.25 5.83
C TYR A 710 10.93 16.29 6.82
N GLN A 711 9.98 17.11 6.35
CA GLN A 711 9.13 17.98 7.17
C GLN A 711 7.71 18.01 6.58
N VAL A 712 6.66 18.08 7.40
CA VAL A 712 5.27 18.22 6.95
C VAL A 712 4.72 19.58 7.35
N SER A 713 4.07 20.28 6.42
CA SER A 713 3.31 21.50 6.70
C SER A 713 1.82 21.27 6.57
N ALA A 714 1.03 21.70 7.55
CA ALA A 714 -0.43 21.70 7.50
C ALA A 714 -0.96 23.12 7.25
N SER A 715 -2.08 23.22 6.53
CA SER A 715 -2.80 24.48 6.32
C SER A 715 -4.30 24.25 6.17
N ALA A 716 -5.12 25.15 6.72
CA ALA A 716 -6.58 25.12 6.63
C ALA A 716 -7.15 26.54 6.55
N GLU A 717 -8.34 26.72 5.98
CA GLU A 717 -8.97 28.05 5.90
C GLU A 717 -9.38 28.53 7.30
N GLY A 718 -8.90 29.71 7.70
CA GLY A 718 -9.07 30.26 9.06
C GLY A 718 -7.92 29.98 10.04
N PHE A 719 -6.88 29.25 9.62
CA PHE A 719 -5.75 28.87 10.47
C PHE A 719 -4.39 29.36 9.93
N ASP A 720 -3.49 29.71 10.84
CA ASP A 720 -2.08 29.91 10.55
C ASP A 720 -1.45 28.56 10.17
N SER A 721 -0.70 28.53 9.06
CA SER A 721 -0.05 27.32 8.57
C SER A 721 1.07 26.85 9.50
N ALA A 722 1.01 25.60 9.94
CA ALA A 722 2.02 24.97 10.80
C ALA A 722 3.03 24.16 9.98
N VAL A 723 4.19 23.87 10.59
CA VAL A 723 5.22 22.97 10.06
C VAL A 723 5.74 22.09 11.21
N SER A 724 5.96 20.81 10.95
CA SER A 724 6.52 19.85 11.89
C SER A 724 7.99 20.16 12.23
N ALA A 725 8.52 19.44 13.22
CA ALA A 725 9.97 19.26 13.35
C ALA A 725 10.53 18.50 12.12
N GLU A 726 11.86 18.45 12.00
CA GLU A 726 12.55 17.68 10.96
C GLU A 726 12.61 16.20 11.34
N LEU A 727 12.06 15.35 10.47
CA LEU A 727 11.82 13.92 10.67
C LEU A 727 12.89 13.13 9.93
N ALA A 728 13.67 12.32 10.66
CA ALA A 728 14.65 11.40 10.08
C ALA A 728 14.02 10.01 9.91
N VAL A 729 13.43 9.77 8.74
CA VAL A 729 12.66 8.55 8.43
C VAL A 729 13.60 7.37 8.17
N ARG A 730 13.33 6.26 8.85
CA ARG A 730 14.09 4.99 8.80
C ARG A 730 13.21 3.74 8.62
N ASN A 731 11.92 3.87 8.85
CA ASN A 731 10.86 2.88 8.69
C ASN A 731 10.05 3.08 7.40
N SER A 732 10.53 3.93 6.49
CA SER A 732 9.81 4.38 5.30
C SER A 732 8.42 5.01 5.54
N ILE A 733 8.09 5.52 6.74
CA ILE A 733 6.78 6.12 7.08
C ILE A 733 6.89 7.59 7.50
N VAL A 734 5.89 8.41 7.15
CA VAL A 734 5.69 9.78 7.68
C VAL A 734 4.26 9.97 8.19
N ASN A 735 4.14 10.13 9.52
CA ASN A 735 2.89 10.19 10.28
C ASN A 735 2.91 11.21 11.47
N PRO A 736 3.45 12.45 11.35
CA PRO A 736 3.52 13.38 12.48
C PRO A 736 2.15 13.94 12.90
N ARG A 737 1.97 14.23 14.19
CA ARG A 737 0.85 15.04 14.69
C ARG A 737 1.14 16.55 14.51
N ILE A 738 0.15 17.33 14.06
CA ILE A 738 0.33 18.76 13.72
C ILE A 738 -0.78 19.64 14.29
N LEU A 739 -0.40 20.62 15.11
CA LEU A 739 -1.31 21.63 15.69
C LEU A 739 -1.43 22.84 14.76
N LEU A 740 -2.66 23.22 14.40
CA LEU A 740 -3.02 24.47 13.71
C LEU A 740 -3.57 25.51 14.68
N ALA A 741 -3.15 26.78 14.52
CA ALA A 741 -3.59 27.90 15.35
C ALA A 741 -4.61 28.78 14.59
N LEU A 742 -5.70 29.16 15.25
CA LEU A 742 -6.82 29.86 14.62
C LEU A 742 -6.54 31.37 14.50
N ILE A 743 -6.66 31.92 13.29
CA ILE A 743 -6.35 33.33 12.98
C ILE A 743 -7.36 34.25 13.68
N LYS A 744 -6.84 35.21 14.46
CA LYS A 744 -7.67 36.23 15.12
C LYS A 744 -7.76 37.48 14.24
N GLU A 745 -8.97 37.86 13.84
CA GLU A 745 -9.19 39.13 13.16
C GLU A 745 -8.92 40.31 14.12
N GLU A 746 -7.92 41.13 13.79
CA GLU A 746 -7.74 42.47 14.39
C GLU A 746 -8.30 43.56 13.45
N ASP A 747 -8.94 44.56 14.05
CA ASP A 747 -9.75 45.59 13.36
C ASP A 747 -8.92 46.78 12.83
N GLU A 748 -9.49 47.50 11.85
CA GLU A 748 -9.04 48.78 11.24
C GLU A 748 -7.81 48.81 10.31
N GLY A 749 -7.78 49.72 9.30
CA GLY A 749 -6.52 50.07 8.62
C GLY A 749 -6.47 50.64 7.18
N VAL A 750 -7.47 51.36 6.64
CA VAL A 750 -7.37 51.95 5.27
C VAL A 750 -6.59 53.28 5.25
N ILE A 751 -5.55 53.40 4.40
CA ILE A 751 -4.95 54.68 3.93
C ILE A 751 -4.21 54.48 2.58
N VAL A 752 -3.93 55.56 1.83
CA VAL A 752 -3.60 55.55 0.38
C VAL A 752 -2.47 56.54 0.01
N GLU A 753 -1.73 56.21 -1.07
CA GLU A 753 -0.88 57.06 -1.95
C GLU A 753 0.63 57.32 -1.67
N GLU A 754 1.32 57.69 -2.75
CA GLU A 754 2.79 57.75 -3.00
C GLU A 754 3.34 59.22 -2.86
N PRO A 755 4.40 59.73 -3.56
CA PRO A 755 5.57 59.14 -4.27
C PRO A 755 6.93 59.86 -3.99
N SER A 756 7.96 59.56 -4.83
CA SER A 756 9.22 60.34 -5.09
C SER A 756 10.40 60.16 -4.10
N THR A 757 11.70 60.39 -4.42
CA THR A 757 12.39 61.06 -5.56
C THR A 757 13.71 60.37 -6.01
N GLU A 758 14.07 60.58 -7.30
CA GLU A 758 15.38 60.82 -7.97
C GLU A 758 16.73 60.71 -7.16
N THR A 759 17.92 60.39 -7.71
CA THR A 759 18.60 60.86 -8.95
C THR A 759 19.83 59.97 -9.38
N PRO A 760 20.44 60.14 -10.59
CA PRO A 760 21.54 59.32 -11.18
C PRO A 760 22.91 60.09 -11.25
N PRO A 761 23.90 59.92 -12.17
CA PRO A 761 24.20 58.88 -13.21
C PRO A 761 25.70 58.42 -13.32
N GLY A 762 26.00 57.49 -14.26
CA GLY A 762 27.35 57.17 -14.80
C GLY A 762 27.54 55.69 -15.18
N GLU A 763 27.35 55.28 -16.45
CA GLU A 763 28.41 55.06 -17.47
C GLU A 763 29.30 53.83 -17.15
N VAL A 764 29.30 52.73 -17.92
CA VAL A 764 29.90 52.55 -19.27
C VAL A 764 29.25 51.37 -20.04
N ALA A 765 28.87 51.58 -21.32
CA ALA A 765 28.81 50.67 -22.51
C ALA A 765 28.10 49.27 -22.43
N GLU A 766 27.58 48.64 -23.49
CA GLU A 766 27.52 48.93 -24.95
C GLU A 766 26.08 48.79 -25.50
N GLU A 767 25.81 49.35 -26.68
CA GLU A 767 24.65 49.05 -27.54
C GLU A 767 25.15 48.99 -29.01
N PRO A 768 24.50 48.28 -29.96
CA PRO A 768 23.35 48.91 -30.62
C PRO A 768 22.26 48.00 -31.24
N THR A 769 21.03 48.54 -31.28
CA THR A 769 20.02 48.43 -32.36
C THR A 769 19.49 47.06 -32.84
N ASP A 770 18.16 46.96 -32.77
CA ASP A 770 17.26 46.15 -33.60
C ASP A 770 17.61 46.15 -35.10
N VAL A 771 17.78 44.94 -35.68
CA VAL A 771 17.87 44.71 -37.15
C VAL A 771 17.14 43.41 -37.54
N ALA A 772 15.89 43.22 -37.12
CA ALA A 772 15.08 42.04 -37.48
C ALA A 772 14.58 42.02 -38.95
N SER A 773 15.34 42.58 -39.91
CA SER A 773 14.87 42.82 -41.29
C SER A 773 15.84 42.42 -42.42
N THR A 774 16.74 41.44 -42.22
CA THR A 774 17.65 40.92 -43.28
C THR A 774 17.79 39.40 -43.26
N LEU A 775 16.70 38.67 -43.58
CA LEU A 775 16.73 37.23 -43.88
C LEU A 775 16.00 36.87 -45.20
N LEU A 776 15.98 37.81 -46.15
CA LEU A 776 15.33 37.67 -47.47
C LEU A 776 16.27 37.89 -48.68
N GLU A 777 17.55 38.19 -48.46
CA GLU A 777 18.54 38.45 -49.53
C GLU A 777 19.63 37.38 -49.70
N THR A 778 19.75 36.39 -48.80
CA THR A 778 20.81 35.36 -48.85
C THR A 778 20.44 34.10 -49.67
N LEU A 779 19.27 34.08 -50.30
CA LEU A 779 18.75 32.91 -51.05
C LEU A 779 18.58 33.15 -52.57
N PHE A 780 19.04 34.30 -53.10
CA PHE A 780 18.90 34.63 -54.53
C PHE A 780 20.21 34.79 -55.32
N ASP A 781 21.38 34.77 -54.68
CA ASP A 781 22.69 34.97 -55.34
C ASP A 781 23.60 33.73 -55.29
N ALA A 782 23.06 32.59 -55.76
CA ALA A 782 23.77 31.32 -55.88
C ALA A 782 23.49 30.61 -57.22
N LEU A 783 23.34 31.37 -58.31
CA LEU A 783 23.24 30.84 -59.67
C LEU A 783 24.45 31.23 -60.55
N PRO A 784 25.55 30.46 -60.53
CA PRO A 784 26.59 30.53 -61.54
C PRO A 784 26.07 30.06 -62.92
N THR A 785 25.40 30.96 -63.64
CA THR A 785 25.07 30.75 -65.05
C THR A 785 26.34 30.78 -65.91
N ASP A 786 27.03 29.65 -66.02
CA ASP A 786 27.86 29.34 -67.20
C ASP A 786 28.21 27.84 -67.36
N VAL A 787 28.38 27.08 -66.28
CA VAL A 787 28.84 25.67 -66.36
C VAL A 787 27.84 24.75 -67.08
N ALA A 788 26.54 25.00 -66.95
CA ALA A 788 25.48 24.12 -67.47
C ALA A 788 25.39 24.05 -69.02
N ARG A 789 26.11 24.88 -69.77
CA ARG A 789 26.09 24.86 -71.25
C ARG A 789 27.16 23.98 -71.90
N GLN A 790 28.23 23.61 -71.20
CA GLN A 790 29.42 23.05 -71.84
C GLN A 790 29.50 21.50 -71.86
N THR A 791 28.55 20.79 -71.24
CA THR A 791 28.53 19.31 -71.21
C THR A 791 27.53 18.68 -72.20
N LEU A 792 26.63 19.48 -72.79
CA LEU A 792 25.49 18.96 -73.57
C LEU A 792 25.80 18.60 -75.03
N GLU A 793 26.98 18.97 -75.55
CA GLU A 793 27.38 18.66 -76.94
C GLU A 793 28.29 17.42 -77.06
N THR A 794 28.96 16.99 -75.99
CA THR A 794 29.94 15.89 -76.05
C THR A 794 29.30 14.50 -76.15
N ILE A 795 28.10 14.31 -75.57
CA ILE A 795 27.39 13.01 -75.55
C ILE A 795 26.41 12.92 -76.73
N ARG A 796 26.90 13.20 -77.95
CA ARG A 796 26.10 13.14 -79.19
C ARG A 796 26.68 12.24 -80.28
N GLY A 797 27.71 11.45 -79.98
CA GLY A 797 28.18 10.40 -80.86
C GLY A 797 29.18 9.44 -80.23
N LEU A 798 28.79 8.17 -80.12
CA LEU A 798 29.61 6.99 -80.45
C LEU A 798 28.65 5.77 -80.57
N PRO A 799 28.76 4.91 -81.61
CA PRO A 799 27.79 3.83 -81.88
C PRO A 799 28.31 2.41 -81.57
N GLY A 800 27.38 1.45 -81.51
CA GLY A 800 27.63 0.01 -81.29
C GLY A 800 26.95 -0.50 -80.01
N VAL A 801 26.63 -1.79 -79.84
CA VAL A 801 26.84 -2.97 -80.71
C VAL A 801 25.59 -3.87 -80.68
N GLU A 802 25.11 -4.20 -81.89
CA GLU A 802 24.62 -5.49 -82.43
C GLU A 802 24.05 -6.59 -81.49
N LYS A 803 22.88 -7.18 -81.82
CA LYS A 803 22.64 -8.53 -82.43
C LYS A 803 23.38 -9.69 -81.75
N THR A 804 22.76 -10.85 -81.49
CA THR A 804 22.08 -11.74 -82.46
C THR A 804 21.15 -12.70 -81.68
N ALA A 805 19.94 -13.11 -82.07
CA ALA A 805 19.17 -13.17 -83.33
C ALA A 805 19.24 -14.49 -84.15
N GLU A 806 18.69 -15.57 -83.60
CA GLU A 806 18.11 -16.70 -84.35
C GLU A 806 16.57 -16.68 -84.14
N ILE A 807 15.72 -16.60 -85.18
CA ILE A 807 15.25 -17.68 -86.09
C ILE A 807 14.29 -18.65 -85.34
N SER A 808 13.03 -18.86 -85.72
CA SER A 808 12.38 -18.71 -87.05
C SER A 808 10.89 -18.25 -87.03
N THR A 809 10.41 -17.86 -88.23
CA THR A 809 9.00 -17.73 -88.68
C THR A 809 7.99 -16.85 -87.93
N PRO A 810 7.51 -15.77 -88.59
CA PRO A 810 6.17 -15.22 -88.38
C PRO A 810 5.34 -15.20 -89.68
N VAL A 811 4.24 -15.95 -89.73
CA VAL A 811 3.16 -15.78 -90.73
C VAL A 811 1.81 -15.91 -90.01
N LEU A 812 0.99 -14.85 -90.11
CA LEU A 812 -0.29 -14.56 -89.43
C LEU A 812 -0.20 -14.08 -87.96
N ALA A 813 -0.89 -13.01 -87.55
CA ALA A 813 -1.45 -11.89 -88.34
C ALA A 813 -1.67 -10.63 -87.47
N ILE A 814 -1.02 -9.51 -87.85
CA ILE A 814 -1.47 -8.11 -87.71
C ILE A 814 -1.71 -7.53 -86.28
N SER A 815 -1.06 -6.39 -86.01
CA SER A 815 -1.40 -5.37 -84.99
C SER A 815 -1.13 -5.64 -83.50
N ALA A 816 0.06 -6.17 -83.16
CA ALA A 816 0.67 -5.82 -81.87
C ALA A 816 1.02 -4.32 -81.85
N GLY A 817 0.19 -3.49 -81.20
CA GLY A 817 0.23 -2.02 -81.35
C GLY A 817 0.09 -1.20 -80.06
N VAL A 818 0.29 -1.78 -78.89
CA VAL A 818 0.09 -1.09 -77.58
C VAL A 818 1.23 -1.31 -76.58
N SER A 819 1.90 -2.47 -76.59
CA SER A 819 2.63 -3.00 -75.43
C SER A 819 3.89 -2.26 -74.95
N VAL A 820 4.38 -1.24 -75.67
CA VAL A 820 5.48 -0.36 -75.21
C VAL A 820 4.95 0.98 -74.66
N ILE A 821 3.71 1.36 -75.01
CA ILE A 821 3.03 2.55 -74.47
C ILE A 821 2.59 2.29 -73.02
N VAL A 822 2.18 1.06 -72.68
CA VAL A 822 1.72 0.70 -71.32
C VAL A 822 2.78 1.03 -70.25
N LEU A 823 4.03 0.63 -70.46
CA LEU A 823 5.12 0.92 -69.51
C LEU A 823 5.54 2.39 -69.48
N SER A 824 5.44 3.13 -70.59
CA SER A 824 5.80 4.55 -70.60
C SER A 824 4.71 5.43 -69.97
N VAL A 825 3.43 5.10 -70.17
CA VAL A 825 2.30 5.75 -69.46
C VAL A 825 2.32 5.38 -67.97
N ALA A 826 2.75 4.18 -67.59
CA ALA A 826 2.90 3.81 -66.18
C ALA A 826 3.90 4.71 -65.42
N PHE A 827 5.00 5.15 -66.07
CA PHE A 827 5.92 6.12 -65.47
C PHE A 827 5.34 7.53 -65.38
N ASP A 828 4.59 8.00 -66.38
CA ASP A 828 3.86 9.29 -66.29
C ASP A 828 2.82 9.28 -65.15
N PHE A 829 2.23 8.12 -64.84
CA PHE A 829 1.27 7.95 -63.76
C PHE A 829 1.89 7.77 -62.36
N LEU A 830 3.17 7.39 -62.23
CA LEU A 830 3.78 7.09 -60.92
C LEU A 830 3.71 8.27 -59.92
N PRO A 831 4.06 9.52 -60.28
CA PRO A 831 3.91 10.66 -59.37
C PRO A 831 2.44 10.99 -59.03
N LEU A 832 1.50 10.69 -59.93
CA LEU A 832 0.07 10.83 -59.67
C LEU A 832 -0.41 9.76 -58.69
N LEU A 833 -0.06 8.48 -58.90
CA LEU A 833 -0.37 7.38 -57.98
C LEU A 833 0.23 7.64 -56.60
N GLN A 834 1.51 8.03 -56.52
CA GLN A 834 2.17 8.35 -55.25
C GLN A 834 1.39 9.41 -54.48
N TYR A 835 0.91 10.46 -55.15
CA TYR A 835 0.02 11.45 -54.54
C TYR A 835 -1.36 10.86 -54.19
N PHE A 836 -1.97 10.06 -55.07
CA PHE A 836 -3.29 9.46 -54.87
C PHE A 836 -3.33 8.39 -53.76
N PHE A 837 -2.20 7.76 -53.43
CA PHE A 837 -2.08 6.82 -52.32
C PHE A 837 -1.66 7.50 -51.00
N THR A 838 -1.02 8.67 -51.04
CA THR A 838 -0.60 9.41 -49.82
C THR A 838 -1.57 10.50 -49.39
N ALA A 839 -2.30 11.14 -50.30
CA ALA A 839 -3.27 12.19 -49.99
C ALA A 839 -4.53 11.69 -49.24
N PRO A 840 -5.09 10.49 -49.50
CA PRO A 840 -6.19 9.96 -48.68
C PRO A 840 -5.79 9.70 -47.23
N VAL A 841 -4.51 9.41 -46.95
CA VAL A 841 -4.00 9.25 -45.57
C VAL A 841 -4.14 10.56 -44.76
N LEU A 842 -3.99 11.72 -45.43
CA LEU A 842 -4.28 13.04 -44.83
C LEU A 842 -5.78 13.27 -44.57
N PHE A 843 -6.66 12.42 -45.10
CA PHE A 843 -8.12 12.54 -45.01
C PHE A 843 -8.73 11.53 -44.04
N PHE A 844 -8.24 10.28 -44.02
CA PHE A 844 -8.66 9.27 -43.04
C PHE A 844 -8.26 9.63 -41.60
N TRP A 845 -7.18 10.41 -41.42
CA TRP A 845 -6.82 11.00 -40.11
C TRP A 845 -7.18 12.49 -40.00
N ARG A 846 -8.31 12.90 -40.60
CA ARG A 846 -8.85 14.27 -40.47
C ARG A 846 -9.37 14.53 -39.06
N ARG A 847 -8.46 15.02 -38.20
CA ARG A 847 -8.73 15.40 -36.81
C ARG A 847 -9.88 16.42 -36.71
N ARG A 848 -10.84 16.16 -35.82
CA ARG A 848 -11.94 17.09 -35.49
C ARG A 848 -11.46 18.07 -34.41
N ARG A 849 -11.92 19.32 -34.47
CA ARG A 849 -11.80 20.25 -33.33
C ARG A 849 -12.93 19.98 -32.36
N LYS A 850 -12.62 19.79 -31.08
CA LYS A 850 -13.61 19.64 -30.00
C LYS A 850 -14.16 21.01 -29.58
N GLY A 851 -15.28 21.01 -28.86
CA GLY A 851 -15.91 22.21 -28.30
C GLY A 851 -15.26 22.73 -27.00
N TYR A 852 -14.22 22.04 -26.52
CA TYR A 852 -13.49 22.29 -25.29
C TYR A 852 -11.97 22.17 -25.53
N GLY A 853 -11.21 22.83 -24.68
CA GLY A 853 -9.76 22.62 -24.54
C GLY A 853 -9.47 21.54 -23.51
N ILE A 854 -8.27 20.98 -23.56
CA ILE A 854 -7.77 19.99 -22.61
C ILE A 854 -6.43 20.49 -22.05
N VAL A 855 -6.26 20.47 -20.73
CA VAL A 855 -4.94 20.55 -20.07
C VAL A 855 -4.35 19.15 -20.04
N TYR A 856 -3.11 18.97 -20.48
CA TYR A 856 -2.51 17.64 -20.66
C TYR A 856 -1.00 17.64 -20.43
N ASN A 857 -0.45 16.49 -20.02
CA ASN A 857 0.97 16.29 -19.77
C ASN A 857 1.73 16.32 -21.12
N ALA A 858 2.66 17.25 -21.26
CA ALA A 858 3.40 17.51 -22.49
C ALA A 858 4.34 16.36 -22.92
N ILE A 859 4.60 15.38 -22.06
CA ILE A 859 5.42 14.21 -22.37
C ILE A 859 4.51 13.01 -22.67
N SER A 860 3.72 12.56 -21.68
CA SER A 860 2.90 11.34 -21.79
C SER A 860 1.67 11.48 -22.69
N LYS A 861 1.21 12.72 -22.90
CA LYS A 861 -0.04 13.06 -23.60
C LYS A 861 -1.31 12.60 -22.87
N ALA A 862 -1.21 12.20 -21.60
CA ALA A 862 -2.36 11.99 -20.73
C ALA A 862 -3.01 13.34 -20.35
N PRO A 863 -4.35 13.42 -20.22
CA PRO A 863 -4.99 14.61 -19.66
C PRO A 863 -4.56 14.87 -18.21
N VAL A 864 -4.65 16.13 -17.76
CA VAL A 864 -4.35 16.54 -16.39
C VAL A 864 -5.62 17.11 -15.76
N ASP A 865 -6.18 16.35 -14.83
CA ASP A 865 -7.35 16.70 -14.04
C ASP A 865 -7.03 17.76 -12.96
N LEU A 866 -8.08 18.30 -12.33
CA LEU A 866 -7.99 19.23 -11.19
C LEU A 866 -7.03 20.44 -11.40
N ALA A 867 -6.71 20.77 -12.65
CA ALA A 867 -5.82 21.86 -13.00
C ALA A 867 -6.60 23.19 -12.98
N VAL A 868 -6.09 24.16 -12.23
CA VAL A 868 -6.72 25.47 -12.10
C VAL A 868 -6.36 26.32 -13.30
N VAL A 869 -7.29 26.44 -14.25
CA VAL A 869 -7.17 27.32 -15.41
C VAL A 869 -7.74 28.69 -15.04
N ARG A 870 -6.92 29.75 -15.20
CA ARG A 870 -7.28 31.14 -14.94
C ARG A 870 -7.22 31.95 -16.23
N LEU A 871 -8.26 32.72 -16.52
CA LEU A 871 -8.35 33.58 -17.71
C LEU A 871 -8.33 35.05 -17.30
N PHE A 872 -7.33 35.77 -17.79
CA PHE A 872 -7.12 37.20 -17.55
C PHE A 872 -7.44 37.99 -18.82
N GLN A 873 -8.07 39.17 -18.67
CA GLN A 873 -8.24 40.15 -19.73
C GLN A 873 -7.01 41.06 -19.75
N VAL A 874 -6.36 41.14 -20.90
CA VAL A 874 -5.15 41.95 -21.12
C VAL A 874 -5.54 43.20 -21.88
N ARG A 875 -5.14 44.36 -21.38
CA ARG A 875 -5.24 45.65 -22.06
C ARG A 875 -3.90 46.00 -22.73
N PRO A 876 -3.87 46.92 -23.70
CA PRO A 876 -2.61 47.39 -24.31
C PRO A 876 -1.61 47.99 -23.31
N GLU A 877 -2.09 48.52 -22.18
CA GLU A 877 -1.29 49.01 -21.06
C GLU A 877 -0.65 47.87 -20.22
N ASP A 878 -1.37 46.76 -20.03
CA ASP A 878 -0.86 45.55 -19.37
C ASP A 878 0.17 44.84 -20.27
N GLU A 879 -0.10 44.79 -21.58
CA GLU A 879 0.76 44.12 -22.57
C GLU A 879 2.11 44.84 -22.74
N ALA A 880 2.12 46.18 -22.67
CA ALA A 880 3.34 46.99 -22.69
C ALA A 880 4.18 46.91 -21.39
N THR A 881 3.59 46.45 -20.28
CA THR A 881 4.26 46.31 -18.97
C THR A 881 4.54 44.86 -18.58
N GLY A 882 4.11 43.89 -19.39
CA GLY A 882 4.25 42.45 -19.13
C GLY A 882 3.28 41.90 -18.08
N ALA A 883 2.40 42.72 -17.52
CA ALA A 883 1.48 42.34 -16.45
C ALA A 883 0.54 41.19 -16.84
N HIS A 884 0.02 40.46 -15.85
CA HIS A 884 -0.89 39.34 -16.08
C HIS A 884 -2.28 39.79 -16.58
N GLY A 885 -2.63 41.08 -16.45
CA GLY A 885 -3.95 41.62 -16.74
C GLY A 885 -4.96 41.37 -15.62
N ARG A 886 -6.23 41.71 -15.84
CA ARG A 886 -7.30 41.54 -14.85
C ARG A 886 -7.89 40.13 -14.91
N LEU A 887 -7.95 39.40 -13.80
CA LEU A 887 -8.65 38.10 -13.71
C LEU A 887 -10.14 38.25 -14.07
N VAL A 888 -10.65 37.39 -14.96
CA VAL A 888 -12.02 37.41 -15.49
C VAL A 888 -12.81 36.21 -15.00
N LYS A 889 -12.24 35.01 -15.14
CA LYS A 889 -12.86 33.76 -14.69
C LYS A 889 -11.77 32.72 -14.41
N SER A 890 -12.02 31.87 -13.41
CA SER A 890 -11.25 30.66 -13.13
C SER A 890 -12.14 29.43 -13.32
N ARG A 891 -11.55 28.29 -13.66
CA ARG A 891 -12.22 26.99 -13.75
C ARG A 891 -11.21 25.87 -13.50
N VAL A 892 -11.64 24.82 -12.81
CA VAL A 892 -10.87 23.59 -12.56
C VAL A 892 -11.16 22.59 -13.69
N THR A 893 -10.17 21.79 -14.13
CA THR A 893 -10.41 20.70 -15.10
C THR A 893 -11.06 19.48 -14.45
N ASP A 894 -11.86 18.76 -15.22
CA ASP A 894 -12.43 17.46 -14.81
C ASP A 894 -11.42 16.30 -14.98
N LYS A 895 -11.82 15.06 -14.65
CA LYS A 895 -11.01 13.82 -14.82
C LYS A 895 -10.50 13.61 -16.26
N GLY A 896 -11.10 14.25 -17.26
CA GLY A 896 -10.63 14.24 -18.66
C GLY A 896 -9.71 15.40 -19.04
N GLY A 897 -9.26 16.20 -18.06
CA GLY A 897 -8.49 17.42 -18.25
C GLY A 897 -9.24 18.57 -18.96
N ARG A 898 -10.57 18.50 -19.06
CA ARG A 898 -11.35 19.35 -19.99
C ARG A 898 -11.69 20.71 -19.36
N TYR A 899 -11.63 21.77 -20.17
CA TYR A 899 -12.09 23.12 -19.82
C TYR A 899 -12.58 23.91 -21.03
N PHE A 900 -13.27 25.04 -20.76
CA PHE A 900 -13.56 26.08 -21.73
C PHE A 900 -13.82 27.42 -21.02
N PHE A 901 -13.81 28.54 -21.75
CA PHE A 901 -14.38 29.80 -21.27
C PHE A 901 -15.23 30.48 -22.34
N LEU A 902 -16.47 30.84 -22.01
CA LEU A 902 -17.30 31.75 -22.80
C LEU A 902 -17.02 33.20 -22.33
N VAL A 903 -16.50 34.05 -23.21
CA VAL A 903 -16.10 35.44 -22.87
C VAL A 903 -16.46 36.45 -23.97
N PRO A 904 -16.74 37.72 -23.61
CA PRO A 904 -16.99 38.76 -24.60
C PRO A 904 -15.74 39.05 -25.46
N PRO A 905 -15.88 39.60 -26.68
CA PRO A 905 -14.73 39.90 -27.54
C PRO A 905 -13.70 40.83 -26.89
N GLY A 906 -12.41 40.53 -27.08
CA GLY A 906 -11.29 41.22 -26.45
C GLY A 906 -10.01 40.38 -26.45
N THR A 907 -8.93 40.91 -25.88
CA THR A 907 -7.64 40.22 -25.73
C THR A 907 -7.53 39.59 -24.34
N TYR A 908 -7.09 38.33 -24.29
CA TYR A 908 -6.98 37.56 -23.05
C TYR A 908 -5.66 36.80 -22.97
N ARG A 909 -5.24 36.44 -21.76
CA ARG A 909 -4.16 35.49 -21.48
C ARG A 909 -4.68 34.39 -20.56
N ILE A 910 -4.39 33.14 -20.88
CA ILE A 910 -4.67 31.98 -20.04
C ILE A 910 -3.41 31.64 -19.22
N GLN A 911 -3.60 31.29 -17.96
CA GLN A 911 -2.58 30.71 -17.08
C GLN A 911 -3.13 29.41 -16.49
N VAL A 912 -2.27 28.41 -16.29
CA VAL A 912 -2.64 27.14 -15.64
C VAL A 912 -1.79 26.95 -14.39
N THR A 913 -2.36 26.30 -13.37
CA THR A 913 -1.66 25.90 -12.15
C THR A 913 -2.16 24.52 -11.72
N LYS A 914 -1.25 23.55 -11.58
CA LYS A 914 -1.46 22.22 -11.00
C LYS A 914 -0.14 21.87 -10.28
N PRO A 915 -0.14 21.37 -9.03
CA PRO A 915 1.07 20.89 -8.36
C PRO A 915 1.81 19.84 -9.21
N GLY A 916 3.14 19.80 -9.13
CA GLY A 916 3.96 18.90 -9.96
C GLY A 916 4.06 19.28 -11.45
N PHE A 917 3.43 20.37 -11.90
CA PHE A 917 3.39 20.75 -13.32
C PHE A 917 3.73 22.24 -13.58
N GLN A 918 4.60 22.46 -14.56
CA GLN A 918 5.05 23.78 -15.03
C GLN A 918 4.26 24.24 -16.28
N PHE A 919 3.96 25.53 -16.33
CA PHE A 919 3.36 26.21 -17.49
C PHE A 919 3.97 27.61 -17.68
N PRO A 920 4.33 28.06 -18.90
CA PRO A 920 4.26 27.35 -20.19
C PRO A 920 5.14 26.11 -20.30
N SER A 921 4.80 25.23 -21.24
CA SER A 921 5.63 24.07 -21.63
C SER A 921 6.96 24.53 -22.23
N ASP A 922 8.06 24.03 -21.68
CA ASP A 922 9.41 24.20 -22.22
C ASP A 922 9.62 23.31 -23.45
N TYR A 923 9.01 22.11 -23.50
CA TYR A 923 9.17 21.18 -24.62
C TYR A 923 8.46 21.58 -25.92
N LEU A 924 7.41 22.42 -25.85
CA LEU A 924 6.50 22.64 -26.99
C LEU A 924 6.41 24.11 -27.49
N LYS A 925 7.26 25.03 -27.01
CA LYS A 925 7.17 26.50 -27.23
C LYS A 925 6.75 27.00 -28.62
N GLU A 926 7.11 26.30 -29.71
CA GLU A 926 6.77 26.68 -31.09
C GLU A 926 5.75 25.75 -31.79
N GLU A 927 5.38 24.62 -31.19
CA GLU A 927 4.63 23.53 -31.83
C GLU A 927 3.11 23.64 -31.65
N LYS A 928 2.45 24.35 -32.57
CA LYS A 928 0.99 24.59 -32.57
C LYS A 928 0.10 23.34 -32.70
N THR A 929 0.68 22.15 -32.88
CA THR A 929 -0.02 20.85 -32.93
C THR A 929 0.84 19.74 -32.35
N ASP A 930 0.33 19.00 -31.38
CA ASP A 930 1.07 17.96 -30.67
C ASP A 930 0.20 16.73 -30.41
N GLY A 931 0.77 15.52 -30.45
CA GLY A 931 0.04 14.27 -30.20
C GLY A 931 -1.28 14.20 -30.99
N PRO A 932 -2.44 14.01 -30.34
CA PRO A 932 -3.77 14.18 -30.92
C PRO A 932 -4.28 15.64 -30.97
N TYR A 933 -3.74 16.52 -30.13
CA TYR A 933 -4.17 17.89 -29.86
C TYR A 933 -3.87 18.89 -31.00
N LEU A 934 -4.64 19.98 -31.03
CA LEU A 934 -4.61 21.07 -32.03
C LEU A 934 -4.91 22.42 -31.32
N ASP A 935 -4.47 23.56 -31.88
CA ASP A 935 -4.53 24.85 -31.16
C ASP A 935 -3.84 24.74 -29.78
N VAL A 936 -2.59 24.26 -29.81
CA VAL A 936 -1.74 24.17 -28.62
C VAL A 936 -1.33 25.59 -28.20
N TYR A 937 -1.40 25.88 -26.90
CA TYR A 937 -1.27 27.23 -26.33
C TYR A 937 -0.08 27.36 -25.37
N HIS A 938 0.68 28.47 -25.50
CA HIS A 938 2.00 28.60 -24.90
C HIS A 938 2.19 29.88 -24.05
N GLY A 939 1.10 30.47 -23.52
CA GLY A 939 1.15 31.67 -22.65
C GLY A 939 1.00 33.03 -23.38
N GLU A 940 0.90 32.97 -24.70
CA GLU A 940 0.67 34.09 -25.62
C GLU A 940 -0.68 34.82 -25.43
N THR A 941 -0.86 36.00 -26.00
CA THR A 941 -2.15 36.70 -25.99
C THR A 941 -3.12 36.14 -27.04
N VAL A 942 -4.38 35.95 -26.63
CA VAL A 942 -5.45 35.33 -27.42
C VAL A 942 -6.51 36.38 -27.76
N GLU A 943 -6.66 36.68 -29.04
CA GLU A 943 -7.76 37.52 -29.54
C GLU A 943 -9.07 36.73 -29.66
N VAL A 944 -10.07 37.12 -28.86
CA VAL A 944 -11.43 36.60 -28.93
C VAL A 944 -12.25 37.53 -29.84
N THR A 945 -12.62 37.05 -31.02
CA THR A 945 -13.49 37.80 -31.96
C THR A 945 -14.97 37.48 -31.73
N SER A 946 -15.88 38.23 -32.37
CA SER A 946 -17.33 38.00 -32.26
C SER A 946 -17.82 36.64 -32.77
N GLU A 947 -17.00 35.93 -33.56
CA GLU A 947 -17.24 34.57 -34.07
C GLU A 947 -16.48 33.50 -33.25
N GLY A 948 -15.50 33.91 -32.43
CA GLY A 948 -14.62 33.03 -31.65
C GLY A 948 -14.79 33.20 -30.15
N VAL A 949 -16.04 33.37 -29.69
CA VAL A 949 -16.46 33.77 -28.33
C VAL A 949 -16.04 32.78 -27.22
N VAL A 950 -15.63 31.56 -27.59
CA VAL A 950 -15.24 30.50 -26.64
C VAL A 950 -13.76 30.19 -26.77
N VAL A 951 -13.03 30.26 -25.66
CA VAL A 951 -11.63 29.89 -25.55
C VAL A 951 -11.54 28.40 -25.22
N THR A 952 -10.94 27.63 -26.12
CA THR A 952 -10.90 26.15 -26.12
C THR A 952 -9.52 25.60 -26.54
N ALA A 953 -8.45 26.31 -26.22
CA ALA A 953 -7.11 25.90 -26.62
C ALA A 953 -6.64 24.67 -25.82
N ASN A 954 -5.78 23.83 -26.40
CA ASN A 954 -5.18 22.72 -25.64
C ASN A 954 -3.90 23.22 -24.96
N ILE A 955 -3.75 22.94 -23.67
CA ILE A 955 -2.67 23.49 -22.85
C ILE A 955 -1.73 22.37 -22.43
N PRO A 956 -0.51 22.31 -22.99
CA PRO A 956 0.52 21.39 -22.52
C PRO A 956 1.10 21.91 -21.20
N VAL A 957 1.29 21.01 -20.25
CA VAL A 957 2.01 21.28 -19.00
C VAL A 957 3.12 20.25 -18.80
N ASP A 958 4.29 20.70 -18.38
CA ASP A 958 5.48 19.86 -18.25
C ASP A 958 5.61 19.38 -16.80
N PRO A 959 5.89 18.09 -16.52
CA PRO A 959 6.11 17.65 -15.14
C PRO A 959 7.40 18.28 -14.58
N SER A 960 7.38 18.74 -13.33
CA SER A 960 8.47 19.56 -12.75
C SER A 960 9.81 18.81 -12.53
N GLN A 961 9.84 17.49 -12.73
CA GLN A 961 11.03 16.63 -12.64
C GLN A 961 11.52 16.12 -14.02
N ALA A 962 11.13 16.77 -15.12
CA ALA A 962 11.30 16.22 -16.47
C ALA A 962 12.76 15.99 -16.93
N GLU A 963 13.77 16.60 -16.30
CA GLU A 963 15.19 16.31 -16.61
C GLU A 963 15.59 14.87 -16.22
N LYS A 964 14.92 14.25 -15.22
CA LYS A 964 15.14 12.86 -14.80
C LYS A 964 14.68 11.84 -15.85
N TYR A 965 13.80 12.24 -16.78
CA TYR A 965 13.14 11.34 -17.75
C TYR A 965 13.39 11.78 -19.20
N GLN A 966 14.47 11.26 -19.81
CA GLN A 966 14.80 11.58 -21.21
C GLN A 966 13.64 11.27 -22.18
N ALA A 967 13.27 12.27 -22.99
CA ALA A 967 12.12 12.20 -23.89
C ALA A 967 12.14 10.94 -24.79
N PRO A 968 11.08 10.11 -24.78
CA PRO A 968 11.13 8.78 -25.40
C PRO A 968 11.32 8.84 -26.92
N LYS A 969 12.26 8.03 -27.43
CA LYS A 969 12.72 7.98 -28.83
C LYS A 969 11.58 7.86 -29.87
N ALA A 970 10.45 7.27 -29.47
CA ALA A 970 9.23 7.17 -30.29
C ALA A 970 8.66 8.53 -30.73
N ILE A 971 8.80 9.59 -29.92
CA ILE A 971 8.31 10.94 -30.26
C ILE A 971 9.11 11.52 -31.44
N GLN A 972 10.44 11.46 -31.36
CA GLN A 972 11.34 11.94 -32.42
C GLN A 972 11.12 11.17 -33.74
N GLN A 973 10.95 9.84 -33.68
CA GLN A 973 10.64 9.02 -34.85
C GLN A 973 9.30 9.42 -35.50
N ARG A 974 8.22 9.59 -34.71
CA ARG A 974 6.89 10.02 -35.19
C ARG A 974 6.87 11.47 -35.72
N ALA A 975 7.82 12.32 -35.32
CA ALA A 975 8.03 13.65 -35.90
C ALA A 975 8.82 13.57 -37.23
N PHE A 976 9.92 12.80 -37.25
CA PHE A 976 10.74 12.55 -38.44
C PHE A 976 9.92 11.96 -39.60
N LEU A 977 9.10 10.93 -39.33
CA LEU A 977 8.18 10.33 -40.31
C LEU A 977 7.19 11.35 -40.91
N ARG A 978 6.70 12.33 -40.13
CA ARG A 978 5.81 13.38 -40.63
C ARG A 978 6.56 14.44 -41.45
N LYS A 979 7.80 14.80 -41.10
CA LYS A 979 8.66 15.67 -41.93
C LYS A 979 9.00 14.98 -43.26
N LEU A 980 9.30 13.68 -43.23
CA LEU A 980 9.52 12.85 -44.41
C LEU A 980 8.27 12.79 -45.31
N GLN A 981 7.08 12.56 -44.75
CA GLN A 981 5.80 12.53 -45.47
C GLN A 981 5.53 13.83 -46.24
N HIS A 982 5.78 14.99 -45.63
CA HIS A 982 5.60 16.29 -46.29
C HIS A 982 6.64 16.53 -47.39
N GLY A 983 7.89 16.12 -47.18
CA GLY A 983 8.92 16.13 -48.22
C GLY A 983 8.56 15.27 -49.44
N VAL A 984 8.07 14.06 -49.20
CA VAL A 984 7.63 13.11 -50.24
C VAL A 984 6.43 13.65 -51.04
N ALA A 985 5.49 14.34 -50.39
CA ALA A 985 4.37 14.98 -51.08
C ALA A 985 4.84 16.13 -52.00
N LEU A 986 5.88 16.87 -51.59
CA LEU A 986 6.46 17.96 -52.40
C LEU A 986 7.28 17.43 -53.58
N THR A 987 8.07 16.37 -53.40
CA THR A 987 8.89 15.79 -54.47
C THR A 987 8.05 15.19 -55.59
N GLY A 988 6.84 14.68 -55.32
CA GLY A 988 5.91 14.23 -56.37
C GLY A 988 5.47 15.33 -57.35
N VAL A 989 5.33 16.59 -56.88
CA VAL A 989 5.00 17.75 -57.71
C VAL A 989 6.24 18.30 -58.43
N ILE A 990 7.39 18.33 -57.75
CA ILE A 990 8.66 18.73 -58.39
C ILE A 990 9.04 17.75 -59.51
N ALA A 991 8.87 16.44 -59.27
CA ALA A 991 9.13 15.40 -60.26
C ALA A 991 8.23 15.54 -61.50
N SER A 992 6.92 15.78 -61.33
CA SER A 992 6.03 15.94 -62.49
C SER A 992 6.32 17.20 -63.30
N ILE A 993 6.74 18.31 -62.66
CA ILE A 993 7.23 19.52 -63.34
C ILE A 993 8.51 19.19 -64.13
N VAL A 994 9.48 18.50 -63.54
CA VAL A 994 10.72 18.08 -64.22
C VAL A 994 10.43 17.13 -65.40
N PHE A 995 9.52 16.17 -65.24
CA PHE A 995 9.09 15.28 -66.34
C PHE A 995 8.35 16.05 -67.45
N ALA A 996 7.52 17.03 -67.13
CA ALA A 996 6.87 17.89 -68.12
C ALA A 996 7.87 18.77 -68.90
N ILE A 997 9.00 19.15 -68.29
CA ILE A 997 10.11 19.84 -68.96
C ILE A 997 10.90 18.88 -69.87
N ILE A 998 11.15 17.64 -69.42
CA ILE A 998 11.87 16.62 -70.22
C ILE A 998 11.01 16.11 -71.39
N ARG A 999 9.68 16.04 -71.23
CA ARG A 999 8.70 15.66 -72.26
C ARG A 999 7.46 16.57 -72.21
N PRO A 1000 7.50 17.74 -72.89
CA PRO A 1000 6.36 18.65 -72.96
C PRO A 1000 5.27 18.06 -73.87
N ASN A 1001 4.23 17.51 -73.24
CA ASN A 1001 3.03 16.96 -73.87
C ASN A 1001 1.81 17.58 -73.18
N GLY A 1002 0.68 17.73 -73.90
CA GLY A 1002 -0.55 18.25 -73.30
C GLY A 1002 -1.02 17.41 -72.09
N PHE A 1003 -0.74 16.11 -72.11
CA PHE A 1003 -1.03 15.20 -71.00
C PHE A 1003 -0.15 15.43 -69.75
N SER A 1004 1.16 15.69 -69.92
CA SER A 1004 2.05 15.95 -68.76
C SER A 1004 1.74 17.30 -68.11
N ILE A 1005 1.41 18.32 -68.91
CA ILE A 1005 0.93 19.63 -68.42
C ILE A 1005 -0.40 19.49 -67.67
N LEU A 1006 -1.34 18.68 -68.19
CA LEU A 1006 -2.60 18.39 -67.52
C LEU A 1006 -2.39 17.67 -66.18
N MET A 1007 -1.46 16.72 -66.10
CA MET A 1007 -1.16 16.02 -64.84
C MET A 1007 -0.57 16.94 -63.77
N VAL A 1008 0.36 17.83 -64.14
CA VAL A 1008 0.86 18.87 -63.22
C VAL A 1008 -0.29 19.75 -62.72
N ALA A 1009 -1.19 20.19 -63.61
CA ALA A 1009 -2.34 21.00 -63.23
C ALA A 1009 -3.31 20.25 -62.30
N VAL A 1010 -3.55 18.95 -62.52
CA VAL A 1010 -4.38 18.09 -61.66
C VAL A 1010 -3.75 17.86 -60.29
N GLN A 1011 -2.44 17.61 -60.21
CA GLN A 1011 -1.73 17.47 -58.94
C GLN A 1011 -1.71 18.78 -58.14
N VAL A 1012 -1.47 19.93 -58.79
CA VAL A 1012 -1.52 21.24 -58.14
C VAL A 1012 -2.95 21.56 -57.65
N ALA A 1013 -3.98 21.27 -58.46
CA ALA A 1013 -5.37 21.41 -58.05
C ALA A 1013 -5.71 20.51 -56.84
N MET A 1014 -5.31 19.23 -56.85
CA MET A 1014 -5.51 18.33 -55.72
C MET A 1014 -4.72 18.75 -54.48
N TYR A 1015 -3.52 19.32 -54.62
CA TYR A 1015 -2.77 19.90 -53.50
C TYR A 1015 -3.52 21.06 -52.85
N PHE A 1016 -4.08 21.98 -53.63
CA PHE A 1016 -4.92 23.06 -53.10
C PHE A 1016 -6.25 22.56 -52.51
N VAL A 1017 -6.88 21.54 -53.09
CA VAL A 1017 -8.10 20.92 -52.56
C VAL A 1017 -7.81 20.20 -51.23
N ALA A 1018 -6.75 19.39 -51.14
CA ALA A 1018 -6.33 18.75 -49.90
C ALA A 1018 -6.01 19.81 -48.83
N ARG A 1019 -5.18 20.82 -49.15
CA ARG A 1019 -4.85 21.92 -48.23
C ARG A 1019 -6.07 22.74 -47.78
N ARG A 1020 -7.15 22.78 -48.57
CA ARG A 1020 -8.42 23.41 -48.20
C ARG A 1020 -9.29 22.52 -47.31
N LEU A 1021 -9.34 21.22 -47.56
CA LEU A 1021 -10.18 20.27 -46.82
C LEU A 1021 -9.55 19.81 -45.48
N VAL A 1022 -8.22 19.81 -45.39
CA VAL A 1022 -7.46 19.48 -44.17
C VAL A 1022 -7.67 20.50 -43.05
N LYS A 1023 -8.03 21.76 -43.35
CA LYS A 1023 -8.39 22.74 -42.31
C LYS A 1023 -9.71 22.32 -41.62
N PRO A 1024 -9.72 22.04 -40.30
CA PRO A 1024 -10.97 21.83 -39.57
C PRO A 1024 -11.65 23.18 -39.33
N GLN A 1025 -12.99 23.21 -39.40
CA GLN A 1025 -13.77 24.36 -38.94
C GLN A 1025 -13.93 24.33 -37.41
N ARG A 1026 -14.20 25.49 -36.81
CA ARG A 1026 -14.55 25.60 -35.39
C ARG A 1026 -16.04 25.25 -35.22
N PRO A 1027 -16.44 24.37 -34.29
CA PRO A 1027 -17.85 24.18 -33.96
C PRO A 1027 -18.41 25.42 -33.25
N ILE A 1028 -19.74 25.62 -33.32
CA ILE A 1028 -20.46 26.55 -32.45
C ILE A 1028 -20.70 25.82 -31.13
N SER A 1029 -20.47 26.51 -30.00
CA SER A 1029 -20.49 25.91 -28.66
C SER A 1029 -21.19 26.79 -27.61
N TRP A 1030 -22.25 27.50 -28.01
CA TRP A 1030 -23.11 28.28 -27.10
C TRP A 1030 -24.56 28.34 -27.60
N GLY A 1031 -25.51 28.30 -26.67
CA GLY A 1031 -26.93 28.56 -26.87
C GLY A 1031 -27.30 30.02 -26.58
N ILE A 1032 -28.57 30.39 -26.79
CA ILE A 1032 -29.09 31.74 -26.57
C ILE A 1032 -30.47 31.68 -25.92
N VAL A 1033 -30.68 32.48 -24.87
CA VAL A 1033 -32.01 32.69 -24.24
C VAL A 1033 -32.67 33.95 -24.82
N TYR A 1034 -33.92 33.82 -25.25
CA TYR A 1034 -34.73 34.89 -25.84
C TYR A 1034 -36.00 35.18 -25.02
N ASP A 1035 -36.48 36.41 -25.15
CA ASP A 1035 -37.82 36.85 -24.78
C ASP A 1035 -38.84 36.31 -25.80
N LYS A 1036 -39.85 35.56 -25.36
CA LYS A 1036 -40.87 34.96 -26.23
C LYS A 1036 -41.75 36.01 -26.94
N ASP A 1037 -42.01 37.15 -26.29
CA ASP A 1037 -42.91 38.19 -26.80
C ASP A 1037 -42.19 39.22 -27.66
N THR A 1038 -40.91 39.52 -27.36
CA THR A 1038 -40.13 40.51 -28.14
C THR A 1038 -39.08 39.91 -29.09
N ALA A 1039 -38.83 38.60 -29.03
CA ALA A 1039 -37.78 37.89 -29.77
C ALA A 1039 -36.36 38.46 -29.59
N ARG A 1040 -36.10 39.14 -28.47
CA ARG A 1040 -34.81 39.73 -28.13
C ARG A 1040 -34.01 38.82 -27.18
N PRO A 1041 -32.67 38.74 -27.32
CA PRO A 1041 -31.87 37.98 -26.37
C PRO A 1041 -31.94 38.57 -24.96
N LEU A 1042 -32.08 37.71 -23.95
CA LEU A 1042 -32.21 38.08 -22.55
C LEU A 1042 -30.89 37.90 -21.79
N SER A 1043 -30.23 39.02 -21.50
CA SER A 1043 -29.09 39.06 -20.59
C SER A 1043 -29.48 38.89 -19.12
N ARG A 1044 -28.53 38.44 -18.28
CA ARG A 1044 -28.76 38.18 -16.84
C ARG A 1044 -29.89 37.18 -16.53
N VAL A 1045 -30.08 36.18 -17.40
CA VAL A 1045 -30.83 34.96 -17.05
C VAL A 1045 -29.89 34.07 -16.26
N VAL A 1046 -30.36 33.55 -15.12
CA VAL A 1046 -29.66 32.51 -14.36
C VAL A 1046 -30.06 31.16 -14.96
N ALA A 1047 -29.13 30.53 -15.66
CA ALA A 1047 -29.24 29.16 -16.13
C ALA A 1047 -28.59 28.23 -15.09
N ARG A 1048 -29.26 27.14 -14.73
CA ARG A 1048 -28.74 26.10 -13.83
C ARG A 1048 -28.94 24.73 -14.48
N ILE A 1049 -27.91 23.89 -14.45
CA ILE A 1049 -28.00 22.49 -14.89
C ILE A 1049 -27.93 21.55 -13.68
N PHE A 1050 -28.84 20.59 -13.65
CA PHE A 1050 -29.03 19.63 -12.57
C PHE A 1050 -28.94 18.20 -13.09
N GLU A 1051 -28.49 17.30 -12.22
CA GLU A 1051 -28.59 15.85 -12.39
C GLU A 1051 -29.90 15.34 -11.75
N PRO A 1052 -30.78 14.63 -12.49
CA PRO A 1052 -32.11 14.27 -12.00
C PRO A 1052 -32.08 13.23 -10.88
N LYS A 1053 -31.15 12.25 -10.89
CA LYS A 1053 -31.06 11.16 -9.91
C LYS A 1053 -31.01 11.65 -8.45
N TYR A 1054 -30.34 12.78 -8.22
CA TYR A 1054 -30.14 13.37 -6.87
C TYR A 1054 -30.57 14.83 -6.76
N ASN A 1055 -31.21 15.41 -7.79
CA ASN A 1055 -31.47 16.85 -7.91
C ASN A 1055 -30.20 17.71 -7.70
N LYS A 1056 -29.03 17.19 -8.10
CA LYS A 1056 -27.72 17.76 -7.78
C LYS A 1056 -27.42 18.93 -8.72
N LEU A 1057 -27.25 20.13 -8.17
CA LEU A 1057 -26.85 21.31 -8.94
C LEU A 1057 -25.38 21.18 -9.37
N LEU A 1058 -25.12 21.08 -10.68
CA LEU A 1058 -23.77 20.86 -11.21
C LEU A 1058 -23.07 22.17 -11.62
N GLU A 1059 -23.75 23.04 -12.36
CA GLU A 1059 -23.23 24.38 -12.69
C GLU A 1059 -24.36 25.42 -12.75
N THR A 1060 -24.07 26.63 -12.27
CA THR A 1060 -24.88 27.83 -12.49
C THR A 1060 -24.12 28.81 -13.39
N GLN A 1061 -24.78 29.31 -14.43
CA GLN A 1061 -24.23 30.31 -15.35
C GLN A 1061 -25.21 31.47 -15.56
N VAL A 1062 -24.68 32.68 -15.72
CA VAL A 1062 -25.48 33.89 -15.99
C VAL A 1062 -25.28 34.32 -17.44
N THR A 1063 -26.36 34.58 -18.19
CA THR A 1063 -26.26 34.93 -19.62
C THR A 1063 -25.59 36.28 -19.87
N ASP A 1064 -24.78 36.34 -20.95
CA ASP A 1064 -24.07 37.56 -21.36
C ASP A 1064 -25.02 38.67 -21.88
N SER A 1065 -24.47 39.81 -22.28
CA SER A 1065 -25.25 40.94 -22.83
C SER A 1065 -26.03 40.62 -24.11
N LYS A 1066 -25.80 39.44 -24.72
CA LYS A 1066 -26.46 38.90 -25.91
C LYS A 1066 -27.21 37.59 -25.60
N GLY A 1067 -27.52 37.32 -24.34
CA GLY A 1067 -28.34 36.18 -23.91
C GLY A 1067 -27.66 34.82 -24.00
N ARG A 1068 -26.34 34.77 -24.23
CA ARG A 1068 -25.62 33.53 -24.50
C ARG A 1068 -25.33 32.73 -23.24
N TYR A 1069 -25.39 31.41 -23.36
CA TYR A 1069 -24.93 30.45 -22.34
C TYR A 1069 -24.27 29.23 -23.00
N ALA A 1070 -23.53 28.44 -22.23
CA ALA A 1070 -22.95 27.16 -22.65
C ALA A 1070 -22.60 26.31 -21.42
N PHE A 1071 -23.06 25.06 -21.40
CA PHE A 1071 -22.62 24.03 -20.45
C PHE A 1071 -21.93 22.90 -21.22
N ILE A 1072 -21.05 22.15 -20.56
CA ILE A 1072 -20.52 20.88 -21.08
C ILE A 1072 -20.89 19.79 -20.10
N LEU A 1073 -21.50 18.74 -20.62
CA LEU A 1073 -22.16 17.68 -19.87
C LEU A 1073 -21.60 16.33 -20.34
N GLY A 1074 -21.37 15.42 -19.40
CA GLY A 1074 -20.82 14.09 -19.69
C GLY A 1074 -21.89 13.09 -20.18
N PRO A 1075 -21.55 11.80 -20.28
CA PRO A 1075 -22.53 10.74 -20.48
C PRO A 1075 -23.40 10.57 -19.23
N ASN A 1076 -24.54 11.25 -19.18
CA ASN A 1076 -25.60 11.10 -18.16
C ASN A 1076 -26.89 11.78 -18.69
N GLN A 1077 -27.98 11.67 -17.94
CA GLN A 1077 -29.17 12.52 -18.08
C GLN A 1077 -29.05 13.76 -17.20
N TYR A 1078 -29.63 14.87 -17.67
CA TYR A 1078 -29.63 16.17 -17.00
C TYR A 1078 -30.96 16.88 -17.20
N TYR A 1079 -31.23 17.93 -16.41
CA TYR A 1079 -32.26 18.91 -16.74
C TYR A 1079 -31.76 20.33 -16.45
N ALA A 1080 -32.21 21.30 -17.26
CA ALA A 1080 -31.81 22.70 -17.14
C ALA A 1080 -32.99 23.57 -16.68
N THR A 1081 -32.72 24.56 -15.84
CA THR A 1081 -33.69 25.63 -15.50
C THR A 1081 -33.14 27.00 -15.85
N PHE A 1082 -34.03 27.88 -16.31
CA PHE A 1082 -33.71 29.24 -16.72
C PHE A 1082 -34.64 30.20 -15.98
N GLN A 1083 -34.05 31.06 -15.15
CA GLN A 1083 -34.77 31.95 -14.23
C GLN A 1083 -34.32 33.40 -14.41
N LYS A 1084 -35.27 34.34 -14.41
CA LYS A 1084 -34.99 35.78 -14.46
C LYS A 1084 -36.15 36.56 -13.83
N GLU A 1085 -35.83 37.59 -13.05
CA GLU A 1085 -36.84 38.46 -12.42
C GLU A 1085 -37.81 39.05 -13.47
N GLY A 1086 -39.12 38.91 -13.23
CA GLY A 1086 -40.18 39.35 -14.14
C GLY A 1086 -40.45 38.41 -15.33
N PHE A 1087 -39.79 37.25 -15.39
CA PHE A 1087 -40.04 36.18 -16.34
C PHE A 1087 -40.33 34.87 -15.61
N LYS A 1088 -41.25 34.06 -16.14
CA LYS A 1088 -41.51 32.72 -15.61
C LYS A 1088 -40.26 31.86 -15.73
N GLN A 1089 -40.01 31.01 -14.73
CA GLN A 1089 -38.98 29.99 -14.82
C GLN A 1089 -39.36 28.95 -15.90
N THR A 1090 -38.44 28.67 -16.81
CA THR A 1090 -38.56 27.60 -17.82
C THR A 1090 -37.63 26.45 -17.46
N GLN A 1091 -38.11 25.21 -17.57
CA GLN A 1091 -37.31 23.98 -17.41
C GLN A 1091 -37.22 23.24 -18.75
N ILE A 1092 -36.07 22.62 -19.01
CA ILE A 1092 -35.81 21.76 -20.17
C ILE A 1092 -35.37 20.40 -19.61
N ASP A 1093 -36.17 19.38 -19.90
CA ASP A 1093 -36.14 18.09 -19.23
C ASP A 1093 -36.84 17.05 -20.12
N PRO A 1094 -36.23 15.89 -20.43
CA PRO A 1094 -34.85 15.50 -20.15
C PRO A 1094 -33.85 16.07 -21.17
N ILE A 1095 -32.61 16.27 -20.73
CA ILE A 1095 -31.42 16.50 -21.58
C ILE A 1095 -30.58 15.22 -21.46
N ASP A 1096 -30.81 14.27 -22.37
CA ASP A 1096 -30.18 12.96 -22.32
C ASP A 1096 -28.93 12.88 -23.21
N TYR A 1097 -27.77 12.67 -22.60
CA TYR A 1097 -26.49 12.35 -23.26
C TYR A 1097 -25.90 11.01 -22.79
N SER A 1098 -26.67 10.14 -22.11
CA SER A 1098 -26.21 8.84 -21.60
C SER A 1098 -25.55 7.96 -22.67
N ALA A 1099 -26.03 8.03 -23.92
CA ALA A 1099 -25.53 7.27 -25.06
C ALA A 1099 -24.34 7.93 -25.83
N GLU A 1100 -23.72 9.00 -25.31
CA GLU A 1100 -22.62 9.72 -25.98
C GLU A 1100 -21.27 9.47 -25.29
N GLU A 1101 -20.40 8.69 -25.91
CA GLU A 1101 -19.05 8.33 -25.39
C GLU A 1101 -18.15 9.53 -25.03
N GLU A 1102 -18.41 10.72 -25.60
CA GLU A 1102 -17.69 11.96 -25.29
C GLU A 1102 -18.62 13.06 -24.76
N PRO A 1103 -18.18 13.87 -23.78
CA PRO A 1103 -18.96 15.01 -23.28
C PRO A 1103 -19.38 15.99 -24.37
N LYS A 1104 -20.63 16.43 -24.27
CA LYS A 1104 -21.32 17.22 -25.29
C LYS A 1104 -21.66 18.61 -24.73
N GLY A 1105 -21.63 19.61 -25.61
CA GLY A 1105 -22.03 20.96 -25.26
C GLY A 1105 -23.55 21.08 -25.30
N PHE A 1106 -24.18 21.46 -24.18
CA PHE A 1106 -25.59 21.85 -24.17
C PHE A 1106 -25.70 23.32 -24.58
N THR A 1107 -26.29 23.54 -25.77
CA THR A 1107 -26.20 24.81 -26.52
C THR A 1107 -27.51 25.18 -27.23
N ASP A 1108 -28.65 24.76 -26.71
CA ASP A 1108 -29.94 24.95 -27.36
C ASP A 1108 -30.43 26.42 -27.29
N GLU A 1109 -31.46 26.74 -28.08
CA GLU A 1109 -32.12 28.05 -28.02
C GLU A 1109 -33.36 27.99 -27.11
N VAL A 1110 -33.43 28.88 -26.13
CA VAL A 1110 -34.43 28.84 -25.05
C VAL A 1110 -35.30 30.09 -25.10
N THR A 1111 -36.59 29.97 -24.78
CA THR A 1111 -37.50 31.13 -24.67
C THR A 1111 -38.10 31.25 -23.28
N LEU A 1112 -38.18 32.48 -22.77
CA LEU A 1112 -38.82 32.82 -21.49
C LEU A 1112 -40.07 33.67 -21.73
N GLU A 1113 -41.12 33.41 -20.96
CA GLU A 1113 -42.36 34.21 -20.95
C GLU A 1113 -42.29 35.29 -19.87
N ALA A 1114 -42.77 36.49 -20.16
CA ALA A 1114 -42.92 37.54 -19.15
C ALA A 1114 -44.01 37.16 -18.12
N GLU A 1115 -43.82 37.55 -16.86
CA GLU A 1115 -44.86 37.40 -15.84
C GLU A 1115 -45.93 38.49 -15.95
N ALA A 1116 -47.20 38.07 -15.94
CA ALA A 1116 -48.32 39.00 -16.00
C ALA A 1116 -48.41 39.80 -14.69
N ARG A 1117 -48.10 41.10 -14.75
CA ARG A 1117 -48.24 42.01 -13.60
C ARG A 1117 -49.66 41.96 -13.04
N SER A 1118 -49.80 41.47 -11.82
CA SER A 1118 -51.03 41.62 -11.03
C SER A 1118 -51.27 43.10 -10.76
N ILE A 1119 -52.29 43.69 -11.39
CA ILE A 1119 -52.78 45.03 -11.07
C ILE A 1119 -53.84 44.90 -9.98
N ASN A 1120 -53.41 44.43 -8.79
CA ASN A 1120 -54.20 44.55 -7.57
C ASN A 1120 -54.07 45.98 -7.06
N GLY A 1121 -55.03 46.83 -7.41
CA GLY A 1121 -55.17 48.17 -6.85
C GLY A 1121 -56.24 48.19 -5.76
N GLU A 1122 -55.88 48.64 -4.56
CA GLU A 1122 -56.82 49.22 -3.61
C GLU A 1122 -56.38 50.65 -3.27
N THR A 1123 -57.29 51.59 -3.58
CA THR A 1123 -57.31 53.04 -3.26
C THR A 1123 -56.04 53.86 -3.53
#